data_AF-A0A812W4H8-F1
#
_entry.id   AF-A0A812W4H8-F1
#
_cell.length_a   1.000
_cell.length_b   1.000
_cell.length_c   1.000
_cell.angle_alpha   90.00
_cell.angle_beta   90.00
_cell.angle_gamma   90.00
#
_symmetry.space_group_name_H-M   'P 1'
#
loop_
_entity.id
_entity.type
_entity.pdbx_description
1 polymer ?
#
loop_
_entity_poly.entity_id
_entity_poly.type
_entity_poly.pdbx_seq_one_letter_code
_entity_poly.pdbx_strand_id
1 'polypeptide(L)'
;MYTVPAEAFLQMTEAKMHEELADAGVLSEFDESLGKAMFVSHQWLSDTHPDPDFQQLKVLQDAMKNIVAGTSSISQALFSEIVYGRRRCPTPADFAPSHLHIWYGYFSIPQCSCHGASQVRESAIQSIPAYVARCFFFVVLCPALTHRDQQRTLSHATWGERGWCRTERAARELSTHRGGYVIIVESAAHQTLLWAGKSMRDAPGEGEFTLDGDRARIGRLVTQMVWSKLFYYLEHGQFHNYRFLLNAQAAQYFRSLDVEPIDGLVPGFHTETDPSVDCKGFMLERFLHQNGFRSIFERDSAGWPPICFAAMSNNVVVLQALLDRKVDINQATTKPAVEVGLPAKLTDLGIACLLRNDEALELLLCARAHVNNKDGFGGNALHTACVGDHARGVRLLCHARANVNQQAMPGMSPLMISCACASRHAMKEMLNLNPGLSLRHGLHITLMFAGGGSADLVSVLLAARANVNEQFRVQIQEPGWWLLMNVMGVRHRVSPSRLTLLAYHRYDATPLMFSLLSGSLDSVSTLLSARARVDIRNYRKKTASDLARQMLAPSWLIEACSTKGEPDAEALAESSRAEKAKVSEGVFPTAMDSASLVEFASALHKHRDSIPGSNTFVMYTVLAEAFLQMTEVKMHEELADAGVLSEFDESLGKAMFVSHQWLSDTHPDPDFQQLKVLQDAMRNIVAGTSSISQALFSEIVYGRRRCPTAADFASSHLHIWYDYFSIPQSRDRRASQGRQTAIQSIPTYVARCEFFVVLCPALKHRDQQRTLSHATWGERGWCRTERAARELSTRSGGYVIIVESAAHQTLLWAGKSMRDAPGEGEFTLDGDRVWIGRMVTQMVWTKLFYYLEHSQFHNYRFLLNSHGAQCFRGLDVEPIDGLVPGFHTETDPSVDCNGFMLERFLHQNGLRNIFERDSAGWPPICFAAMSNNVVVLQALLDRKVDINQATTKPAVEINLPAKLTALGIACLFRNDEALELLLCARAHVNNKDGFGGNALHTACVGDHARGVRLLCHARANVNQQAMPGMSPLMISCACASRHAMKEMLNLNPGLSLRHCLHITLMFAGGGSADLVSVLLAARANVNEQFRVQIQEPGWWLLMTAMGVRHRVSPSRLTLLAYHHYDATPLMFSLLSGSLDSVSTLLSARARVDIRNYRKKTASDLARQMLAPSWLIEACSTKGEPDAEALAESDTFFI
;
A
#
# COMPACT_ATOMS: atom_id res chain seq x y z
N MET A 1 24.09 -21.06 -12.20
CA MET A 1 23.04 -20.39 -13.02
C MET A 1 23.64 -19.07 -13.49
N TYR A 2 23.87 -18.86 -14.78
CA TYR A 2 24.52 -17.63 -15.25
C TYR A 2 23.53 -16.47 -15.40
N THR A 3 23.92 -15.29 -14.94
CA THR A 3 23.11 -14.07 -14.96
C THR A 3 23.94 -12.84 -15.30
N VAL A 4 23.26 -11.77 -15.71
CA VAL A 4 23.88 -10.46 -15.96
C VAL A 4 23.45 -9.51 -14.83
N PRO A 5 24.38 -8.80 -14.15
CA PRO A 5 24.03 -7.75 -13.20
C PRO A 5 23.15 -6.68 -13.86
N ALA A 6 22.12 -6.20 -13.17
CA ALA A 6 21.18 -5.24 -13.73
C ALA A 6 21.86 -3.93 -14.18
N GLU A 7 22.94 -3.51 -13.53
CA GLU A 7 23.75 -2.35 -13.94
C GLU A 7 24.32 -2.52 -15.35
N ALA A 8 24.91 -3.68 -15.64
CA ALA A 8 25.42 -4.01 -16.97
C ALA A 8 24.27 -4.13 -17.98
N PHE A 9 23.17 -4.79 -17.60
CA PHE A 9 21.99 -4.93 -18.45
C PHE A 9 21.40 -3.56 -18.88
N LEU A 10 21.36 -2.57 -17.98
CA LEU A 10 20.81 -1.23 -18.26
C LEU A 10 21.67 -0.40 -19.24
N GLN A 11 22.92 -0.81 -19.46
CA GLN A 11 23.86 -0.19 -20.39
C GLN A 11 23.91 -0.90 -21.75
N MET A 12 23.32 -2.09 -21.88
CA MET A 12 23.28 -2.83 -23.14
C MET A 12 22.48 -2.05 -24.19
N THR A 13 23.02 -2.00 -25.41
CA THR A 13 22.37 -1.39 -26.58
C THR A 13 21.91 -2.42 -27.62
N GLU A 14 22.34 -3.66 -27.46
CA GLU A 14 22.02 -4.80 -28.32
C GLU A 14 21.98 -6.08 -27.47
N ALA A 15 21.27 -7.10 -27.94
CA ALA A 15 21.21 -8.39 -27.26
C ALA A 15 22.44 -9.22 -27.67
N LYS A 16 23.42 -9.30 -26.76
CA LYS A 16 24.67 -10.06 -26.98
C LYS A 16 24.50 -11.55 -26.70
N MET A 17 25.32 -12.37 -27.34
CA MET A 17 25.36 -13.80 -27.06
C MET A 17 26.04 -14.09 -25.71
N HIS A 18 25.79 -15.28 -25.17
CA HIS A 18 26.40 -15.73 -23.92
C HIS A 18 27.93 -15.64 -23.94
N GLU A 19 28.55 -16.12 -25.01
CA GLU A 19 30.00 -16.20 -25.18
C GLU A 19 30.64 -14.80 -25.18
N GLU A 20 30.00 -13.84 -25.85
CA GLU A 20 30.48 -12.45 -25.89
C GLU A 20 30.45 -11.79 -24.50
N LEU A 21 29.44 -12.10 -23.69
CA LEU A 21 29.35 -11.58 -22.31
C LEU A 21 30.27 -12.33 -21.34
N ALA A 22 30.56 -13.60 -21.60
CA ALA A 22 31.53 -14.37 -20.85
C ALA A 22 32.95 -13.84 -21.07
N ASP A 23 33.32 -13.62 -22.34
CA ASP A 23 34.63 -13.06 -22.72
C ASP A 23 34.81 -11.62 -22.20
N ALA A 24 33.71 -10.85 -22.13
CA ALA A 24 33.71 -9.52 -21.55
C ALA A 24 33.71 -9.50 -20.01
N GLY A 25 33.64 -10.66 -19.34
CA GLY A 25 33.60 -10.77 -17.87
C GLY A 25 32.33 -10.20 -17.23
N VAL A 26 31.24 -10.07 -18.01
CA VAL A 26 29.96 -9.49 -17.56
C VAL A 26 29.04 -10.54 -16.92
N LEU A 27 29.19 -11.80 -17.30
CA LEU A 27 28.40 -12.90 -16.74
C LEU A 27 28.88 -13.31 -15.35
N SER A 28 27.94 -13.47 -14.43
CA SER A 28 28.17 -14.00 -13.09
C SER A 28 27.42 -15.31 -12.86
N GLU A 29 28.06 -16.25 -12.16
CA GLU A 29 27.35 -17.39 -11.60
C GLU A 29 26.56 -16.93 -10.38
N PHE A 30 25.24 -17.04 -10.45
CA PHE A 30 24.34 -16.53 -9.43
C PHE A 30 24.31 -17.44 -8.20
N ASP A 31 24.53 -16.81 -7.05
CA ASP A 31 24.29 -17.33 -5.70
C ASP A 31 23.40 -16.34 -4.92
N GLU A 32 22.69 -16.83 -3.89
CA GLU A 32 21.78 -16.02 -3.09
C GLU A 32 22.48 -14.85 -2.36
N SER A 33 23.80 -14.94 -2.13
CA SER A 33 24.60 -13.84 -1.57
C SER A 33 24.71 -12.61 -2.48
N LEU A 34 24.53 -12.76 -3.81
CA LEU A 34 24.61 -11.65 -4.78
C LEU A 34 23.33 -10.80 -4.82
N GLY A 35 22.26 -11.22 -4.13
CA GLY A 35 21.00 -10.51 -4.06
C GLY A 35 19.84 -11.27 -4.71
N LYS A 36 19.07 -10.61 -5.57
CA LYS A 36 17.87 -11.18 -6.20
C LYS A 36 18.09 -11.46 -7.67
N ALA A 37 17.50 -12.54 -8.18
CA ALA A 37 17.45 -12.85 -9.60
C ALA A 37 16.05 -12.68 -10.21
N MET A 38 16.02 -12.28 -11.48
CA MET A 38 14.83 -12.13 -12.32
C MET A 38 14.88 -13.09 -13.50
N PHE A 39 13.90 -13.97 -13.60
CA PHE A 39 13.68 -14.83 -14.76
C PHE A 39 12.83 -14.10 -15.79
N VAL A 40 13.33 -13.88 -17.00
CA VAL A 40 12.60 -13.20 -18.08
C VAL A 40 12.10 -14.22 -19.11
N SER A 41 10.78 -14.41 -19.16
CA SER A 41 10.06 -15.18 -20.18
C SER A 41 9.53 -14.26 -21.28
N HIS A 42 9.70 -14.66 -22.54
CA HIS A 42 9.37 -13.83 -23.71
C HIS A 42 9.03 -14.65 -24.96
N GLN A 43 8.61 -13.97 -26.04
CA GLN A 43 8.57 -14.51 -27.40
C GLN A 43 9.68 -13.90 -28.26
N TRP A 44 10.20 -14.69 -29.21
CA TRP A 44 11.18 -14.23 -30.19
C TRP A 44 10.51 -13.32 -31.23
N LEU A 45 11.21 -12.27 -31.66
CA LEU A 45 10.76 -11.30 -32.66
C LEU A 45 11.15 -11.65 -34.11
N SER A 46 12.00 -12.65 -34.30
CA SER A 46 12.38 -13.22 -35.60
C SER A 46 12.68 -14.70 -35.47
N ASP A 47 12.74 -15.41 -36.60
CA ASP A 47 13.03 -16.85 -36.60
C ASP A 47 14.47 -17.17 -36.18
N THR A 48 15.40 -16.22 -36.30
CA THR A 48 16.84 -16.42 -36.04
C THR A 48 17.38 -15.69 -34.80
N HIS A 49 16.64 -14.74 -34.26
CA HIS A 49 17.09 -13.89 -33.15
C HIS A 49 15.92 -13.45 -32.24
N PRO A 50 16.07 -13.47 -30.90
CA PRO A 50 14.98 -13.15 -29.99
C PRO A 50 14.55 -11.67 -30.03
N ASP A 51 15.50 -10.73 -30.19
CA ASP A 51 15.23 -9.30 -30.22
C ASP A 51 16.20 -8.51 -31.12
N PRO A 52 16.10 -8.64 -32.46
CA PRO A 52 17.13 -8.18 -33.40
C PRO A 52 17.30 -6.65 -33.45
N ASP A 53 16.25 -5.90 -33.12
CA ASP A 53 16.27 -4.42 -33.07
C ASP A 53 16.35 -3.89 -31.64
N PHE A 54 16.60 -4.77 -30.66
CA PHE A 54 16.63 -4.45 -29.24
C PHE A 54 15.35 -3.77 -28.73
N GLN A 55 14.20 -4.00 -29.35
CA GLN A 55 12.94 -3.34 -29.03
C GLN A 55 12.32 -3.89 -27.74
N GLN A 56 12.40 -5.21 -27.54
CA GLN A 56 11.77 -5.88 -26.42
C GLN A 56 12.53 -5.64 -25.12
N LEU A 57 13.85 -5.84 -25.15
CA LEU A 57 14.73 -5.58 -24.00
C LEU A 57 14.80 -4.09 -23.68
N LYS A 58 14.70 -3.20 -24.68
CA LYS A 58 14.56 -1.77 -24.44
C LYS A 58 13.31 -1.43 -23.64
N VAL A 59 12.17 -2.05 -23.94
CA VAL A 59 10.95 -1.91 -23.12
C VAL A 59 11.19 -2.39 -21.68
N LEU A 60 11.90 -3.49 -21.49
CA LEU A 60 12.26 -3.97 -20.14
C LEU A 60 13.19 -2.99 -19.42
N GLN A 61 14.22 -2.47 -20.09
CA GLN A 61 15.11 -1.45 -19.52
C GLN A 61 14.34 -0.20 -19.12
N ASP A 62 13.48 0.30 -20.01
CA ASP A 62 12.71 1.52 -19.77
C ASP A 62 11.66 1.28 -18.68
N ALA A 63 11.06 0.09 -18.60
CA ALA A 63 10.19 -0.31 -17.49
C ALA A 63 10.97 -0.35 -16.16
N MET A 64 12.15 -0.97 -16.12
CA MET A 64 12.99 -1.00 -14.92
C MET A 64 13.42 0.40 -14.50
N LYS A 65 13.87 1.24 -15.45
CA LYS A 65 14.21 2.65 -15.21
C LYS A 65 13.01 3.40 -14.67
N ASN A 66 11.84 3.21 -15.24
CA ASN A 66 10.61 3.87 -14.79
C ASN A 66 10.13 3.38 -13.42
N ILE A 67 10.33 2.11 -13.08
CA ILE A 67 10.00 1.56 -11.75
C ILE A 67 10.96 2.13 -10.71
N VAL A 68 12.27 2.12 -10.99
CA VAL A 68 13.31 2.67 -10.10
C VAL A 68 13.12 4.17 -9.92
N ALA A 69 12.86 4.90 -11.01
CA ALA A 69 12.56 6.33 -11.02
C ALA A 69 11.12 6.66 -10.58
N GLY A 70 10.33 5.70 -10.08
CA GLY A 70 8.96 5.96 -9.58
C GLY A 70 7.96 6.54 -10.59
N THR A 71 8.31 6.65 -11.88
CA THR A 71 7.44 7.17 -12.96
C THR A 71 6.41 6.14 -13.39
N SER A 72 6.69 4.85 -13.16
CA SER A 72 5.75 3.75 -13.33
C SER A 72 5.64 2.93 -12.04
N SER A 73 4.50 2.29 -11.82
CA SER A 73 4.28 1.41 -10.67
C SER A 73 3.68 0.10 -11.12
N ILE A 74 4.11 -0.99 -10.48
CA ILE A 74 3.53 -2.30 -10.74
C ILE A 74 2.15 -2.34 -10.12
N SER A 75 1.13 -2.40 -10.96
CA SER A 75 -0.27 -2.42 -10.53
C SER A 75 -0.76 -3.85 -10.32
N GLN A 76 -1.66 -4.04 -9.34
CA GLN A 76 -2.37 -5.31 -9.21
C GLN A 76 -3.50 -5.34 -10.25
N ALA A 77 -3.69 -6.48 -10.91
CA ALA A 77 -4.82 -6.66 -11.82
C ALA A 77 -6.15 -6.36 -11.12
N LEU A 78 -7.05 -5.62 -11.78
CA LEU A 78 -8.35 -5.18 -11.26
C LEU A 78 -9.13 -6.29 -10.52
N PHE A 79 -9.24 -7.46 -11.15
CA PHE A 79 -9.91 -8.63 -10.56
C PHE A 79 -9.19 -9.16 -9.32
N SER A 80 -7.85 -9.18 -9.32
CA SER A 80 -7.06 -9.64 -8.18
C SER A 80 -7.21 -8.69 -6.99
N GLU A 81 -7.23 -7.37 -7.23
CA GLU A 81 -7.50 -6.37 -6.19
C GLU A 81 -8.92 -6.49 -5.62
N ILE A 82 -9.91 -6.80 -6.46
CA ILE A 82 -11.32 -7.01 -6.06
C ILE A 82 -11.50 -8.25 -5.20
N VAL A 83 -10.94 -9.40 -5.61
CA VAL A 83 -11.21 -10.70 -4.98
C VAL A 83 -10.34 -10.93 -3.74
N TYR A 84 -9.08 -10.50 -3.79
CA TYR A 84 -8.08 -10.82 -2.75
C TYR A 84 -7.61 -9.60 -1.97
N GLY A 85 -8.11 -8.40 -2.28
CA GLY A 85 -7.62 -7.15 -1.72
C GLY A 85 -6.24 -6.75 -2.25
N ARG A 86 -5.74 -5.61 -1.77
CA ARG A 86 -4.40 -5.11 -2.12
C ARG A 86 -3.32 -6.03 -1.58
N ARG A 87 -2.52 -6.61 -2.48
CA ARG A 87 -1.27 -7.31 -2.14
C ARG A 87 -0.10 -6.32 -2.13
N ARG A 88 0.94 -6.65 -1.37
CA ARG A 88 2.20 -5.90 -1.38
C ARG A 88 2.82 -6.00 -2.78
N CYS A 89 2.82 -4.90 -3.52
CA CYS A 89 3.53 -4.81 -4.79
C CYS A 89 5.03 -4.62 -4.54
N PRO A 90 5.90 -5.06 -5.46
CA PRO A 90 7.33 -4.76 -5.38
C PRO A 90 7.57 -3.25 -5.30
N THR A 91 8.55 -2.83 -4.51
CA THR A 91 8.93 -1.42 -4.38
C THR A 91 10.06 -1.07 -5.35
N PRO A 92 10.33 0.22 -5.61
CA PRO A 92 11.51 0.63 -6.39
C PRO A 92 12.82 0.05 -5.86
N ALA A 93 12.95 -0.07 -4.52
CA ALA A 93 14.11 -0.69 -3.87
C ALA A 93 14.29 -2.17 -4.23
N ASP A 94 13.20 -2.88 -4.54
CA ASP A 94 13.29 -4.27 -4.98
C ASP A 94 13.87 -4.42 -6.41
N PHE A 95 13.87 -3.32 -7.19
CA PHE A 95 14.43 -3.22 -8.55
C PHE A 95 15.77 -2.47 -8.60
N ALA A 96 16.37 -2.18 -7.44
CA ALA A 96 17.66 -1.51 -7.35
C ALA A 96 18.74 -2.30 -8.14
N PRO A 97 19.42 -1.67 -9.12
CA PRO A 97 20.37 -2.39 -9.98
C PRO A 97 21.54 -3.06 -9.25
N SER A 98 21.94 -2.54 -8.09
CA SER A 98 23.11 -3.00 -7.33
C SER A 98 22.96 -4.39 -6.69
N HIS A 99 21.73 -4.92 -6.60
CA HIS A 99 21.43 -6.22 -5.98
C HIS A 99 20.46 -7.06 -6.82
N LEU A 100 20.40 -6.80 -8.13
CA LEU A 100 19.48 -7.46 -9.05
C LEU A 100 20.23 -8.06 -10.24
N HIS A 101 19.93 -9.31 -10.53
CA HIS A 101 20.53 -10.08 -11.62
C HIS A 101 19.45 -10.53 -12.60
N ILE A 102 19.74 -10.44 -13.90
CA ILE A 102 18.83 -10.77 -14.98
C ILE A 102 19.23 -12.12 -15.56
N TRP A 103 18.27 -13.05 -15.57
CA TRP A 103 18.33 -14.30 -16.32
C TRP A 103 17.46 -14.16 -17.58
N TYR A 104 18.07 -14.35 -18.74
CA TYR A 104 17.41 -14.29 -20.03
C TYR A 104 18.02 -15.35 -20.92
N GLY A 105 17.19 -16.25 -21.46
CA GLY A 105 17.65 -17.50 -22.06
C GLY A 105 18.72 -17.34 -23.15
N TYR A 106 18.73 -16.22 -23.89
CA TYR A 106 19.69 -15.98 -24.97
C TYR A 106 21.13 -15.75 -24.48
N PHE A 107 21.31 -14.97 -23.41
CA PHE A 107 22.64 -14.65 -22.88
C PHE A 107 23.01 -15.45 -21.62
N SER A 108 22.04 -16.07 -20.96
CA SER A 108 22.26 -16.92 -19.79
C SER A 108 22.60 -18.36 -20.14
N ILE A 109 22.40 -18.77 -21.40
CA ILE A 109 22.66 -20.12 -21.91
C ILE A 109 23.62 -20.01 -23.12
N PRO A 110 24.69 -20.83 -23.20
CA PRO A 110 25.57 -20.88 -24.36
C PRO A 110 24.83 -21.08 -25.70
N GLN A 111 25.21 -20.31 -26.73
CA GLN A 111 24.57 -20.31 -28.05
C GLN A 111 25.44 -20.97 -29.13
N CYS A 112 26.76 -21.00 -28.96
CA CYS A 112 27.69 -21.51 -29.97
C CYS A 112 27.58 -23.03 -30.18
N SER A 113 27.71 -23.46 -31.44
CA SER A 113 27.74 -24.86 -31.87
C SER A 113 29.14 -25.49 -31.74
N CYS A 114 29.74 -25.48 -30.55
CA CYS A 114 30.95 -26.25 -30.26
C CYS A 114 30.62 -27.74 -29.97
N HIS A 115 31.62 -28.64 -30.05
CA HIS A 115 31.43 -30.05 -29.67
C HIS A 115 30.94 -30.15 -28.22
N GLY A 116 29.73 -30.70 -28.01
CA GLY A 116 29.07 -30.75 -26.69
C GLY A 116 27.98 -29.68 -26.46
N ALA A 117 27.82 -28.69 -27.34
CA ALA A 117 26.81 -27.63 -27.19
C ALA A 117 25.35 -28.14 -27.15
N SER A 118 25.07 -29.27 -27.81
CA SER A 118 23.76 -29.92 -27.70
C SER A 118 23.49 -30.47 -26.30
N GLN A 119 24.52 -30.99 -25.63
CA GLN A 119 24.43 -31.54 -24.28
C GLN A 119 24.28 -30.42 -23.24
N VAL A 120 24.99 -29.31 -23.42
CA VAL A 120 24.87 -28.12 -22.57
C VAL A 120 23.48 -27.48 -22.70
N ARG A 121 22.95 -27.34 -23.92
CA ARG A 121 21.58 -26.82 -24.14
C ARG A 121 20.52 -27.73 -23.56
N GLU A 122 20.66 -29.05 -23.71
CA GLU A 122 19.74 -30.01 -23.09
C GLU A 122 19.81 -29.95 -21.55
N SER A 123 21.01 -29.82 -20.98
CA SER A 123 21.19 -29.63 -19.54
C SER A 123 20.57 -28.32 -19.03
N ALA A 124 20.64 -27.24 -19.82
CA ALA A 124 20.03 -25.97 -19.49
C ALA A 124 18.49 -26.05 -19.52
N ILE A 125 17.92 -26.73 -20.51
CA ILE A 125 16.49 -27.01 -20.60
C ILE A 125 16.02 -27.82 -19.38
N GLN A 126 16.76 -28.87 -19.00
CA GLN A 126 16.47 -29.66 -17.81
C GLN A 126 16.55 -28.87 -16.49
N SER A 127 17.31 -27.77 -16.50
CA SER A 127 17.54 -26.91 -15.33
C SER A 127 16.54 -25.75 -15.21
N ILE A 128 15.64 -25.54 -16.18
CA ILE A 128 14.62 -24.48 -16.13
C ILE A 128 13.85 -24.46 -14.78
N PRO A 129 13.38 -25.61 -14.24
CA PRO A 129 12.69 -25.61 -12.95
C PRO A 129 13.57 -25.08 -11.81
N ALA A 130 14.86 -25.41 -11.82
CA ALA A 130 15.82 -24.94 -10.82
C ALA A 130 16.15 -23.45 -10.99
N TYR A 131 16.22 -22.94 -12.22
CA TYR A 131 16.43 -21.51 -12.48
C TYR A 131 15.24 -20.68 -11.97
N VAL A 132 14.02 -21.11 -12.33
CA VAL A 132 12.79 -20.43 -11.90
C VAL A 132 12.62 -20.48 -10.38
N ALA A 133 12.99 -21.59 -9.74
CA ALA A 133 12.93 -21.73 -8.29
C ALA A 133 13.89 -20.78 -7.55
N ARG A 134 15.07 -20.50 -8.12
CA ARG A 134 16.06 -19.56 -7.57
C ARG A 134 15.75 -18.08 -7.85
N CYS A 135 14.84 -17.78 -8.78
CA CYS A 135 14.50 -16.41 -9.12
C CYS A 135 13.39 -15.84 -8.21
N PHE A 136 13.63 -14.63 -7.70
CA PHE A 136 12.66 -13.89 -6.91
C PHE A 136 11.58 -13.24 -7.77
N PHE A 137 11.94 -12.80 -8.99
CA PHE A 137 11.01 -12.27 -9.98
C PHE A 137 10.86 -13.24 -11.16
N PHE A 138 9.62 -13.45 -11.59
CA PHE A 138 9.28 -14.06 -12.87
C PHE A 138 8.60 -12.99 -13.72
N VAL A 139 9.28 -12.56 -14.80
CA VAL A 139 8.81 -11.49 -15.69
C VAL A 139 8.33 -12.09 -16.99
N VAL A 140 7.11 -11.74 -17.38
CA VAL A 140 6.54 -12.00 -18.71
C VAL A 140 6.67 -10.72 -19.53
N LEU A 141 7.64 -10.70 -20.43
CA LEU A 141 7.95 -9.56 -21.28
C LEU A 141 7.20 -9.69 -22.62
N CYS A 142 6.18 -8.86 -22.82
CA CYS A 142 5.25 -9.00 -23.95
C CYS A 142 4.74 -7.64 -24.48
N PRO A 143 5.64 -6.75 -24.95
CA PRO A 143 5.23 -5.55 -25.64
C PRO A 143 4.56 -5.85 -26.99
N ALA A 144 3.62 -5.00 -27.38
CA ALA A 144 2.93 -5.08 -28.67
C ALA A 144 3.90 -4.75 -29.82
N LEU A 145 4.51 -5.78 -30.41
CA LEU A 145 5.51 -5.68 -31.47
C LEU A 145 5.18 -6.63 -32.61
N THR A 146 5.57 -6.30 -33.84
CA THR A 146 5.32 -7.17 -35.00
C THR A 146 6.50 -8.12 -35.21
N HIS A 147 6.22 -9.41 -35.33
CA HIS A 147 7.23 -10.40 -35.71
C HIS A 147 7.74 -10.10 -37.12
N ARG A 148 9.07 -9.98 -37.26
CA ARG A 148 9.72 -9.53 -38.50
C ARG A 148 9.35 -10.40 -39.70
N ASP A 149 9.35 -11.71 -39.51
CA ASP A 149 9.19 -12.67 -40.61
C ASP A 149 7.75 -13.14 -40.84
N GLN A 150 6.89 -13.05 -39.82
CA GLN A 150 5.56 -13.68 -39.82
C GLN A 150 4.41 -12.66 -39.89
N GLN A 151 4.71 -11.35 -39.87
CA GLN A 151 3.72 -10.26 -39.89
C GLN A 151 2.63 -10.40 -38.81
N ARG A 152 2.95 -11.10 -37.71
CA ARG A 152 2.07 -11.37 -36.58
C ARG A 152 2.41 -10.42 -35.44
N THR A 153 1.41 -9.77 -34.86
CA THR A 153 1.60 -8.95 -33.65
C THR A 153 1.73 -9.85 -32.42
N LEU A 154 2.82 -9.69 -31.68
CA LEU A 154 3.08 -10.37 -30.42
C LEU A 154 2.46 -9.58 -29.27
N SER A 155 1.87 -10.28 -28.31
CA SER A 155 1.23 -9.72 -27.12
C SER A 155 1.21 -10.74 -25.98
N HIS A 156 0.68 -10.36 -24.82
CA HIS A 156 0.45 -11.30 -23.72
C HIS A 156 -0.45 -12.49 -24.11
N ALA A 157 -1.38 -12.30 -25.06
CA ALA A 157 -2.24 -13.37 -25.55
C ALA A 157 -1.45 -14.40 -26.35
N THR A 158 -0.64 -13.95 -27.32
CA THR A 158 0.18 -14.85 -28.15
C THR A 158 1.29 -15.53 -27.34
N TRP A 159 1.83 -14.86 -26.32
CA TRP A 159 2.78 -15.47 -25.37
C TRP A 159 2.14 -16.66 -24.66
N GLY A 160 0.88 -16.52 -24.25
CA GLY A 160 0.10 -17.57 -23.63
C GLY A 160 -0.25 -18.74 -24.56
N GLU A 161 -0.05 -18.64 -25.86
CA GLU A 161 -0.29 -19.73 -26.81
C GLU A 161 0.94 -20.63 -26.96
N ARG A 162 2.14 -20.19 -26.58
CA ARG A 162 3.37 -20.98 -26.75
C ARG A 162 3.58 -22.01 -25.66
N GLY A 163 3.88 -23.25 -26.06
CA GLY A 163 4.06 -24.36 -25.11
C GLY A 163 5.25 -24.19 -24.16
N TRP A 164 6.38 -23.68 -24.64
CA TRP A 164 7.55 -23.36 -23.79
C TRP A 164 7.24 -22.28 -22.74
N CYS A 165 6.58 -21.20 -23.13
CA CYS A 165 6.18 -20.12 -22.22
C CYS A 165 5.21 -20.61 -21.14
N ARG A 166 4.26 -21.49 -21.51
CA ARG A 166 3.38 -22.19 -20.54
C ARG A 166 4.18 -23.09 -19.58
N THR A 167 5.22 -23.75 -20.08
CA THR A 167 6.09 -24.61 -19.27
C THR A 167 6.90 -23.81 -18.25
N GLU A 168 7.48 -22.68 -18.64
CA GLU A 168 8.19 -21.77 -17.72
C GLU A 168 7.26 -21.24 -16.62
N ARG A 169 6.01 -20.90 -16.98
CA ARG A 169 4.99 -20.52 -16.00
C ARG A 169 4.65 -21.69 -15.05
N ALA A 170 4.48 -22.90 -15.58
CA ALA A 170 4.23 -24.10 -14.79
C ALA A 170 5.38 -24.39 -13.82
N ALA A 171 6.63 -24.16 -14.23
CA ALA A 171 7.79 -24.27 -13.34
C ALA A 171 7.71 -23.30 -12.15
N ARG A 172 7.18 -22.09 -12.36
CA ARG A 172 6.97 -21.13 -11.27
C ARG A 172 5.87 -21.58 -10.31
N GLU A 173 4.79 -22.15 -10.82
CA GLU A 173 3.64 -22.61 -10.04
C GLU A 173 3.95 -23.89 -9.25
N LEU A 174 4.71 -24.81 -9.84
CA LEU A 174 5.11 -26.10 -9.26
C LEU A 174 6.36 -26.00 -8.37
N SER A 175 7.01 -24.84 -8.27
CA SER A 175 8.19 -24.65 -7.41
C SER A 175 7.89 -24.94 -5.94
N THR A 176 8.84 -25.56 -5.23
CA THR A 176 8.77 -25.84 -3.79
C THR A 176 9.16 -24.64 -2.92
N HIS A 177 9.84 -23.64 -3.48
CA HIS A 177 10.24 -22.42 -2.76
C HIS A 177 9.07 -21.46 -2.56
N ARG A 178 8.88 -20.99 -1.32
CA ARG A 178 7.81 -20.02 -0.97
C ARG A 178 8.29 -18.59 -1.24
N GLY A 179 7.64 -17.91 -2.18
CA GLY A 179 7.75 -16.45 -2.35
C GLY A 179 8.38 -16.01 -3.67
N GLY A 180 7.89 -14.87 -4.17
CA GLY A 180 8.37 -14.18 -5.37
C GLY A 180 7.23 -13.82 -6.34
N TYR A 181 7.48 -12.85 -7.20
CA TYR A 181 6.46 -12.12 -7.95
C TYR A 181 6.38 -12.57 -9.41
N VAL A 182 5.16 -12.65 -9.96
CA VAL A 182 4.93 -12.81 -11.40
C VAL A 182 4.48 -11.48 -11.97
N ILE A 183 5.27 -10.88 -12.85
CA ILE A 183 5.07 -9.51 -13.35
C ILE A 183 4.95 -9.56 -14.88
N ILE A 184 3.87 -9.00 -15.42
CA ILE A 184 3.68 -8.83 -16.86
C ILE A 184 4.12 -7.42 -17.23
N VAL A 185 4.95 -7.30 -18.25
CA VAL A 185 5.45 -6.03 -18.81
C VAL A 185 4.93 -5.89 -20.24
N GLU A 186 3.92 -5.04 -20.44
CA GLU A 186 3.29 -4.78 -21.74
C GLU A 186 3.85 -3.50 -22.40
N SER A 187 4.36 -2.56 -21.59
CA SER A 187 5.11 -1.40 -22.08
C SER A 187 5.98 -0.82 -20.96
N ALA A 188 6.78 0.19 -21.28
CA ALA A 188 7.63 0.89 -20.32
C ALA A 188 6.85 1.51 -19.15
N ALA A 189 5.55 1.79 -19.32
CA ALA A 189 4.69 2.38 -18.28
C ALA A 189 3.62 1.43 -17.73
N HIS A 190 3.49 0.22 -18.28
CA HIS A 190 2.38 -0.69 -17.98
C HIS A 190 2.92 -2.04 -17.49
N GLN A 191 2.96 -2.20 -16.16
CA GLN A 191 3.32 -3.46 -15.51
C GLN A 191 2.22 -3.93 -14.56
N THR A 192 1.91 -5.23 -14.61
CA THR A 192 0.84 -5.82 -13.80
C THR A 192 1.28 -7.09 -13.06
N LEU A 193 0.80 -7.28 -11.83
CA LEU A 193 0.99 -8.53 -11.10
C LEU A 193 -0.01 -9.60 -11.57
N LEU A 194 0.51 -10.76 -11.98
CA LEU A 194 -0.28 -11.92 -12.37
C LEU A 194 -0.57 -12.82 -11.16
N TRP A 195 -1.78 -13.39 -11.11
CA TRP A 195 -2.18 -14.38 -10.12
C TRP A 195 -1.96 -15.82 -10.64
N ALA A 196 -1.56 -16.72 -9.73
CA ALA A 196 -1.03 -18.07 -10.00
C ALA A 196 -2.06 -19.17 -10.33
N GLY A 197 -3.27 -18.85 -10.81
CA GLY A 197 -4.27 -19.87 -11.19
C GLY A 197 -4.72 -19.83 -12.65
N LYS A 198 -3.95 -19.17 -13.53
CA LYS A 198 -4.15 -19.27 -14.98
C LYS A 198 -3.80 -20.68 -15.51
N SER A 199 -2.98 -21.44 -14.77
CA SER A 199 -2.59 -22.83 -15.07
C SER A 199 -3.74 -23.80 -15.28
N MET A 200 -4.84 -23.65 -14.54
CA MET A 200 -5.98 -24.59 -14.62
C MET A 200 -6.61 -24.66 -16.03
N ARG A 201 -6.33 -23.67 -16.89
CA ARG A 201 -6.89 -23.57 -18.24
C ARG A 201 -5.86 -23.85 -19.33
N ASP A 202 -4.65 -23.31 -19.16
CA ASP A 202 -3.62 -23.27 -20.20
C ASP A 202 -2.52 -24.33 -19.95
N ALA A 203 -2.83 -25.61 -20.19
CA ALA A 203 -1.87 -26.69 -19.99
C ALA A 203 -0.65 -26.55 -20.94
N PRO A 204 0.58 -26.92 -20.50
CA PRO A 204 1.79 -26.80 -21.32
C PRO A 204 1.71 -27.51 -22.69
N GLY A 205 1.11 -28.70 -22.74
CA GLY A 205 0.99 -29.49 -23.97
C GLY A 205 0.00 -28.95 -25.00
N GLU A 206 -0.91 -28.05 -24.62
CA GLU A 206 -1.86 -27.43 -25.57
C GLU A 206 -1.26 -26.23 -26.31
N GLY A 207 0.00 -25.87 -26.02
CA GLY A 207 0.65 -24.74 -26.69
C GLY A 207 1.17 -25.06 -28.10
N GLU A 208 1.44 -24.00 -28.85
CA GLU A 208 2.11 -24.02 -30.15
C GLU A 208 3.60 -24.34 -29.95
N PHE A 209 4.12 -25.25 -30.78
CA PHE A 209 5.51 -25.69 -30.80
C PHE A 209 6.12 -25.48 -32.17
N THR A 210 7.35 -24.96 -32.20
CA THR A 210 8.12 -24.81 -33.44
C THR A 210 8.75 -26.15 -33.86
N LEU A 211 9.08 -27.01 -32.89
CA LEU A 211 9.67 -28.34 -33.12
C LEU A 211 8.77 -29.42 -32.50
N ASP A 212 8.40 -30.43 -33.29
CA ASP A 212 7.50 -31.50 -32.84
C ASP A 212 8.06 -32.31 -31.65
N GLY A 213 9.39 -32.42 -31.55
CA GLY A 213 10.08 -33.13 -30.46
C GLY A 213 10.04 -32.42 -29.10
N ASP A 214 9.71 -31.12 -29.05
CA ASP A 214 9.72 -30.33 -27.80
C ASP A 214 8.61 -30.77 -26.84
N ARG A 215 7.48 -31.22 -27.38
CA ARG A 215 6.34 -31.71 -26.59
C ARG A 215 6.76 -32.87 -25.67
N ALA A 216 7.57 -33.80 -26.18
CA ALA A 216 8.09 -34.92 -25.39
C ALA A 216 9.12 -34.47 -24.33
N ARG A 217 9.94 -33.45 -24.63
CA ARG A 217 10.91 -32.89 -23.66
C ARG A 217 10.19 -32.23 -22.49
N ILE A 218 9.19 -31.41 -22.79
CA ILE A 218 8.35 -30.75 -21.78
C ILE A 218 7.58 -31.78 -20.96
N GLY A 219 7.08 -32.85 -21.59
CA GLY A 219 6.47 -33.99 -20.90
C GLY A 219 7.31 -34.46 -19.71
N ARG A 220 8.57 -34.84 -19.98
CA ARG A 220 9.50 -35.29 -18.93
C ARG A 220 9.74 -34.25 -17.84
N LEU A 221 9.94 -32.99 -18.22
CA LEU A 221 10.16 -31.89 -17.27
C LEU A 221 8.97 -31.67 -16.35
N VAL A 222 7.76 -31.60 -16.92
CA VAL A 222 6.53 -31.37 -16.17
C VAL A 222 6.24 -32.54 -15.23
N THR A 223 6.48 -33.79 -15.65
CA THR A 223 6.40 -34.96 -14.77
C THR A 223 7.31 -34.82 -13.56
N GLN A 224 8.58 -34.43 -13.76
CA GLN A 224 9.54 -34.24 -12.67
C GLN A 224 9.11 -33.12 -11.70
N MET A 225 8.56 -32.02 -12.23
CA MET A 225 8.07 -30.91 -11.42
C MET A 225 6.84 -31.31 -10.58
N VAL A 226 5.86 -31.98 -11.20
CA VAL A 226 4.66 -32.48 -10.49
C VAL A 226 5.06 -33.49 -9.42
N TRP A 227 5.96 -34.43 -9.74
CA TRP A 227 6.47 -35.43 -8.79
C TRP A 227 7.10 -34.77 -7.57
N SER A 228 8.04 -33.83 -7.79
CA SER A 228 8.72 -33.10 -6.71
C SER A 228 7.74 -32.35 -5.81
N LYS A 229 6.69 -31.75 -6.41
CA LYS A 229 5.67 -31.00 -5.68
C LYS A 229 4.73 -31.90 -4.87
N LEU A 230 4.33 -33.05 -5.43
CA LEU A 230 3.55 -34.07 -4.72
C LEU A 230 4.31 -34.59 -3.50
N PHE A 231 5.59 -34.91 -3.67
CA PHE A 231 6.46 -35.36 -2.59
C PHE A 231 6.60 -34.30 -1.50
N TYR A 232 6.86 -33.04 -1.89
CA TYR A 232 6.89 -31.91 -0.97
C TYR A 232 5.61 -31.79 -0.12
N TYR A 233 4.42 -31.98 -0.72
CA TYR A 233 3.17 -31.93 0.03
C TYR A 233 3.03 -33.09 1.03
N LEU A 234 3.48 -34.29 0.68
CA LEU A 234 3.50 -35.43 1.60
C LEU A 234 4.44 -35.20 2.78
N GLU A 235 5.68 -34.77 2.53
CA GLU A 235 6.68 -34.48 3.58
C GLU A 235 6.19 -33.44 4.59
N HIS A 236 5.46 -32.43 4.13
CA HIS A 236 4.98 -31.31 4.95
C HIS A 236 3.56 -31.54 5.50
N GLY A 237 2.98 -32.74 5.35
CA GLY A 237 1.64 -33.06 5.85
C GLY A 237 0.49 -32.28 5.21
N GLN A 238 0.68 -31.75 3.99
CA GLN A 238 -0.33 -30.99 3.25
C GLN A 238 -1.24 -31.92 2.43
N PHE A 239 -1.95 -32.82 3.11
CA PHE A 239 -2.68 -33.91 2.47
C PHE A 239 -3.80 -33.48 1.51
N HIS A 240 -4.47 -32.34 1.76
CA HIS A 240 -5.49 -31.81 0.84
C HIS A 240 -4.85 -31.37 -0.50
N ASN A 241 -3.76 -30.61 -0.43
CA ASN A 241 -3.05 -30.10 -1.60
C ASN A 241 -2.40 -31.23 -2.40
N TYR A 242 -1.89 -32.25 -1.70
CA TYR A 242 -1.45 -33.51 -2.31
C TYR A 242 -2.58 -34.17 -3.11
N ARG A 243 -3.73 -34.44 -2.49
CA ARG A 243 -4.89 -35.05 -3.18
C ARG A 243 -5.34 -34.23 -4.38
N PHE A 244 -5.41 -32.90 -4.22
CA PHE A 244 -5.80 -32.02 -5.30
C PHE A 244 -4.84 -32.13 -6.50
N LEU A 245 -3.53 -31.98 -6.28
CA LEU A 245 -2.54 -32.06 -7.36
C LEU A 245 -2.49 -33.46 -7.99
N LEU A 246 -2.56 -34.52 -7.18
CA LEU A 246 -2.54 -35.90 -7.64
C LEU A 246 -3.69 -36.19 -8.60
N ASN A 247 -4.88 -35.68 -8.30
CA ASN A 247 -6.05 -35.92 -9.14
C ASN A 247 -6.17 -34.91 -10.28
N ALA A 248 -5.64 -33.69 -10.13
CA ALA A 248 -5.75 -32.65 -11.16
C ALA A 248 -4.60 -32.68 -12.20
N GLN A 249 -3.52 -33.43 -11.95
CA GLN A 249 -2.29 -33.42 -12.78
C GLN A 249 -2.55 -33.65 -14.28
N ALA A 250 -3.45 -34.59 -14.61
CA ALA A 250 -3.78 -34.92 -16.00
C ALA A 250 -4.44 -33.73 -16.71
N ALA A 251 -5.41 -33.09 -16.06
CA ALA A 251 -6.16 -31.97 -16.60
C ALA A 251 -5.35 -30.66 -16.61
N GLN A 252 -4.54 -30.40 -15.57
CA GLN A 252 -3.81 -29.13 -15.42
C GLN A 252 -2.49 -29.10 -16.17
N TYR A 253 -1.74 -30.20 -16.18
CA TYR A 253 -0.34 -30.20 -16.60
C TYR A 253 -0.03 -31.17 -17.74
N PHE A 254 -0.67 -32.34 -17.79
CA PHE A 254 -0.35 -33.37 -18.78
C PHE A 254 -1.27 -33.39 -20.01
N ARG A 255 -2.26 -32.51 -20.09
CA ARG A 255 -3.18 -32.46 -21.23
C ARG A 255 -2.39 -32.25 -22.54
N SER A 256 -2.63 -33.13 -23.51
CA SER A 256 -1.93 -33.17 -24.80
C SER A 256 -0.42 -33.47 -24.71
N LEU A 257 0.07 -34.02 -23.59
CA LEU A 257 1.40 -34.61 -23.46
C LEU A 257 1.27 -36.13 -23.45
N ASP A 258 2.23 -36.82 -24.09
CA ASP A 258 2.31 -38.28 -24.10
C ASP A 258 2.99 -38.77 -22.81
N VAL A 259 2.28 -38.62 -21.68
CA VAL A 259 2.76 -38.88 -20.32
C VAL A 259 1.64 -39.51 -19.51
N GLU A 260 1.96 -40.61 -18.82
CA GLU A 260 1.03 -41.22 -17.88
C GLU A 260 0.95 -40.40 -16.56
N PRO A 261 -0.24 -40.20 -15.98
CA PRO A 261 -0.39 -39.58 -14.67
C PRO A 261 0.41 -40.32 -13.59
N ILE A 262 1.02 -39.57 -12.68
CA ILE A 262 1.81 -40.14 -11.58
C ILE A 262 0.86 -40.88 -10.63
N ASP A 263 1.18 -42.14 -10.34
CA ASP A 263 0.47 -43.00 -9.41
C ASP A 263 1.46 -43.85 -8.58
N GLY A 264 1.01 -44.48 -7.51
CA GLY A 264 1.83 -45.40 -6.70
C GLY A 264 2.81 -44.72 -5.75
N LEU A 265 2.61 -43.43 -5.44
CA LEU A 265 3.47 -42.66 -4.52
C LEU A 265 3.40 -43.15 -3.07
N VAL A 266 2.24 -43.67 -2.64
CA VAL A 266 2.05 -44.21 -1.29
C VAL A 266 2.39 -45.71 -1.30
N PRO A 267 3.45 -46.15 -0.58
CA PRO A 267 3.83 -47.56 -0.52
C PRO A 267 2.89 -48.38 0.37
N GLY A 268 2.95 -49.72 0.27
CA GLY A 268 2.23 -50.63 1.18
C GLY A 268 0.78 -50.95 0.80
N PHE A 269 0.41 -50.79 -0.48
CA PHE A 269 -0.91 -51.20 -0.96
C PHE A 269 -1.05 -52.73 -1.00
N HIS A 270 -2.03 -53.25 -0.27
CA HIS A 270 -2.41 -54.67 -0.25
C HIS A 270 -3.93 -54.80 -0.41
N THR A 271 -4.38 -55.74 -1.24
CA THR A 271 -5.81 -56.02 -1.47
C THR A 271 -6.02 -57.52 -1.69
N GLU A 272 -7.16 -58.03 -1.22
CA GLU A 272 -7.63 -59.40 -1.47
C GLU A 272 -8.39 -59.51 -2.81
N THR A 273 -8.71 -58.38 -3.43
CA THR A 273 -9.47 -58.31 -4.69
C THR A 273 -8.55 -58.64 -5.87
N ASP A 274 -8.81 -59.75 -6.55
CA ASP A 274 -8.08 -60.13 -7.76
C ASP A 274 -8.46 -59.21 -8.94
N PRO A 275 -7.51 -58.46 -9.54
CA PRO A 275 -7.80 -57.58 -10.68
C PRO A 275 -8.31 -58.33 -11.92
N SER A 276 -8.08 -59.64 -12.04
CA SER A 276 -8.64 -60.46 -13.12
C SER A 276 -10.13 -60.78 -12.92
N VAL A 277 -10.64 -60.67 -11.69
CA VAL A 277 -12.02 -60.99 -11.31
C VAL A 277 -12.87 -59.72 -11.12
N ASP A 278 -12.40 -58.75 -10.33
CA ASP A 278 -13.06 -57.45 -10.12
C ASP A 278 -12.05 -56.30 -10.30
N CYS A 279 -11.75 -56.00 -11.57
CA CYS A 279 -10.89 -54.89 -11.95
C CYS A 279 -11.40 -53.54 -11.41
N LYS A 280 -12.73 -53.32 -11.34
CA LYS A 280 -13.32 -52.07 -10.83
C LYS A 280 -13.09 -51.91 -9.33
N GLY A 281 -13.31 -52.97 -8.56
CA GLY A 281 -13.05 -53.02 -7.12
C GLY A 281 -11.57 -52.80 -6.80
N PHE A 282 -10.68 -53.50 -7.51
CA PHE A 282 -9.23 -53.33 -7.37
C PHE A 282 -8.78 -51.88 -7.61
N MET A 283 -9.25 -51.27 -8.71
CA MET A 283 -8.90 -49.89 -9.04
C MET A 283 -9.45 -48.88 -8.03
N LEU A 284 -10.64 -49.13 -7.48
CA LEU A 284 -11.22 -48.30 -6.42
C LEU A 284 -10.41 -48.38 -5.12
N GLU A 285 -10.01 -49.57 -4.68
CA GLU A 285 -9.20 -49.74 -3.47
C GLU A 285 -7.82 -49.10 -3.61
N ARG A 286 -7.17 -49.27 -4.78
CA ARG A 286 -5.91 -48.59 -5.10
C ARG A 286 -6.07 -47.08 -5.07
N PHE A 287 -7.14 -46.54 -5.65
CA PHE A 287 -7.44 -45.11 -5.63
C PHE A 287 -7.62 -44.58 -4.20
N LEU A 288 -8.39 -45.27 -3.35
CA LEU A 288 -8.59 -44.88 -1.96
C LEU A 288 -7.27 -44.89 -1.20
N HIS A 289 -6.45 -45.93 -1.37
CA HIS A 289 -5.13 -46.03 -0.75
C HIS A 289 -4.20 -44.88 -1.13
N GLN A 290 -4.06 -44.58 -2.44
CA GLN A 290 -3.18 -43.51 -2.92
C GLN A 290 -3.64 -42.12 -2.48
N ASN A 291 -4.96 -41.94 -2.28
CA ASN A 291 -5.53 -40.73 -1.70
C ASN A 291 -5.60 -40.76 -0.16
N GLY A 292 -5.18 -41.84 0.50
CA GLY A 292 -5.23 -41.99 1.95
C GLY A 292 -6.65 -41.93 2.54
N PHE A 293 -7.66 -42.43 1.81
CA PHE A 293 -9.02 -42.63 2.31
C PHE A 293 -9.19 -44.06 2.81
N ARG A 294 -9.91 -44.21 3.93
CA ARG A 294 -10.29 -45.51 4.52
C ARG A 294 -11.63 -46.02 4.03
N SER A 295 -12.47 -45.14 3.49
CA SER A 295 -13.83 -45.47 3.06
C SER A 295 -14.30 -44.55 1.91
N ILE A 296 -15.22 -45.06 1.09
CA ILE A 296 -15.88 -44.32 -0.01
C ILE A 296 -16.76 -43.16 0.47
N PHE A 297 -17.12 -43.12 1.77
CA PHE A 297 -17.95 -42.05 2.36
C PHE A 297 -17.13 -41.04 3.18
N GLU A 298 -15.82 -41.24 3.32
CA GLU A 298 -14.96 -40.34 4.06
C GLU A 298 -14.88 -38.98 3.40
N ARG A 299 -14.61 -37.94 4.19
CA ARG A 299 -14.32 -36.59 3.68
C ARG A 299 -12.97 -36.15 4.22
N ASP A 300 -12.18 -35.48 3.39
CA ASP A 300 -10.90 -34.95 3.83
C ASP A 300 -11.05 -33.74 4.78
N SER A 301 -9.95 -33.12 5.18
CA SER A 301 -9.95 -31.94 6.07
C SER A 301 -10.65 -30.71 5.47
N ALA A 302 -10.73 -30.63 4.14
CA ALA A 302 -11.49 -29.61 3.41
C ALA A 302 -12.96 -30.03 3.16
N GLY A 303 -13.34 -31.25 3.57
CA GLY A 303 -14.67 -31.80 3.44
C GLY A 303 -15.00 -32.34 2.05
N TRP A 304 -13.98 -32.66 1.24
CA TRP A 304 -14.11 -33.21 -0.10
C TRP A 304 -14.24 -34.75 -0.04
N PRO A 305 -15.26 -35.32 -0.70
CA PRO A 305 -15.44 -36.77 -0.77
C PRO A 305 -14.63 -37.41 -1.91
N PRO A 306 -14.34 -38.73 -1.85
CA PRO A 306 -13.62 -39.47 -2.89
C PRO A 306 -14.16 -39.29 -4.30
N ILE A 307 -15.49 -39.22 -4.47
CA ILE A 307 -16.13 -39.05 -5.78
C ILE A 307 -15.74 -37.73 -6.47
N CYS A 308 -15.51 -36.65 -5.72
CA CYS A 308 -15.05 -35.38 -6.28
C CYS A 308 -13.62 -35.49 -6.83
N PHE A 309 -12.75 -36.26 -6.17
CA PHE A 309 -11.38 -36.54 -6.63
C PHE A 309 -11.37 -37.51 -7.83
N ALA A 310 -12.31 -38.47 -7.89
CA ALA A 310 -12.48 -39.35 -9.04
C ALA A 310 -12.96 -38.58 -10.29
N ALA A 311 -13.92 -37.65 -10.13
CA ALA A 311 -14.37 -36.76 -11.20
C ALA A 311 -13.24 -35.81 -11.68
N MET A 312 -12.39 -35.36 -10.75
CA MET A 312 -11.22 -34.52 -11.03
C MET A 312 -10.13 -35.26 -11.84
N SER A 313 -9.87 -36.52 -11.53
CA SER A 313 -8.87 -37.36 -12.23
C SER A 313 -9.35 -37.90 -13.58
N ASN A 314 -10.60 -37.62 -13.96
CA ASN A 314 -11.24 -38.17 -15.15
C ASN A 314 -11.21 -39.72 -15.19
N ASN A 315 -11.13 -40.36 -14.01
CA ASN A 315 -11.04 -41.81 -13.90
C ASN A 315 -12.45 -42.43 -13.90
N VAL A 316 -12.97 -42.68 -15.11
CA VAL A 316 -14.31 -43.24 -15.34
C VAL A 316 -14.50 -44.60 -14.64
N VAL A 317 -13.44 -45.42 -14.56
CA VAL A 317 -13.51 -46.75 -13.94
C VAL A 317 -13.78 -46.64 -12.44
N VAL A 318 -13.02 -45.79 -11.73
CA VAL A 318 -13.22 -45.52 -10.31
C VAL A 318 -14.55 -44.81 -10.07
N LEU A 319 -14.91 -43.84 -10.92
CA LEU A 319 -16.16 -43.12 -10.83
C LEU A 319 -17.37 -44.07 -10.98
N GLN A 320 -17.33 -44.98 -11.95
CA GLN A 320 -18.33 -46.02 -12.12
C GLN A 320 -18.36 -46.99 -10.93
N ALA A 321 -17.21 -47.39 -10.39
CA ALA A 321 -17.13 -48.28 -9.24
C ALA A 321 -17.74 -47.67 -7.96
N LEU A 322 -17.65 -46.34 -7.80
CA LEU A 322 -18.31 -45.58 -6.73
C LEU A 322 -19.83 -45.51 -6.95
N LEU A 323 -20.28 -45.26 -8.19
CA LEU A 323 -21.70 -45.23 -8.54
C LEU A 323 -22.37 -46.60 -8.40
N ASP A 324 -21.68 -47.68 -8.80
CA ASP A 324 -22.14 -49.08 -8.64
C ASP A 324 -22.38 -49.42 -7.15
N ARG A 325 -21.62 -48.77 -6.24
CA ARG A 325 -21.76 -48.87 -4.76
C ARG A 325 -22.78 -47.89 -4.17
N LYS A 326 -23.62 -47.26 -4.99
CA LYS A 326 -24.69 -46.33 -4.61
C LYS A 326 -24.21 -45.08 -3.86
N VAL A 327 -23.00 -44.59 -4.16
CA VAL A 327 -22.56 -43.26 -3.71
C VAL A 327 -23.45 -42.19 -4.35
N ASP A 328 -23.89 -41.21 -3.58
CA ASP A 328 -24.68 -40.08 -4.08
C ASP A 328 -23.91 -39.31 -5.17
N ILE A 329 -24.52 -39.18 -6.35
CA ILE A 329 -23.99 -38.51 -7.54
C ILE A 329 -24.07 -36.98 -7.47
N ASN A 330 -24.72 -36.41 -6.46
CA ASN A 330 -24.81 -34.96 -6.30
C ASN A 330 -23.98 -34.45 -5.12
N GLN A 331 -22.97 -35.23 -4.71
CA GLN A 331 -22.08 -34.81 -3.65
C GLN A 331 -21.32 -33.54 -4.03
N ALA A 332 -21.17 -32.68 -3.03
CA ALA A 332 -20.51 -31.41 -3.19
C ALA A 332 -19.42 -31.21 -2.14
N THR A 333 -18.48 -30.33 -2.47
CA THR A 333 -17.47 -29.82 -1.54
C THR A 333 -18.15 -29.04 -0.41
N THR A 334 -17.67 -29.12 0.83
CA THR A 334 -18.30 -28.38 1.94
C THR A 334 -17.59 -27.07 2.25
N LYS A 335 -16.26 -27.01 2.09
CA LYS A 335 -15.45 -25.80 2.28
C LYS A 335 -14.91 -25.30 0.93
N PRO A 336 -14.70 -23.96 0.79
CA PRO A 336 -14.05 -23.42 -0.39
C PRO A 336 -12.55 -23.78 -0.38
N ALA A 337 -12.02 -24.15 -1.53
CA ALA A 337 -10.57 -24.38 -1.68
C ALA A 337 -9.91 -23.05 -2.06
N VAL A 338 -9.61 -22.24 -1.04
CA VAL A 338 -9.13 -20.85 -1.18
C VAL A 338 -7.81 -20.76 -1.96
N GLU A 339 -6.96 -21.78 -1.87
CA GLU A 339 -5.65 -21.82 -2.53
C GLU A 339 -5.77 -21.91 -4.07
N VAL A 340 -6.83 -22.56 -4.56
CA VAL A 340 -7.10 -22.79 -5.99
C VAL A 340 -8.33 -22.02 -6.50
N GLY A 341 -8.97 -21.23 -5.64
CA GLY A 341 -10.09 -20.35 -6.01
C GLY A 341 -11.42 -21.06 -6.26
N LEU A 342 -11.64 -22.25 -5.69
CA LEU A 342 -12.89 -23.01 -5.90
C LEU A 342 -13.96 -22.70 -4.85
N PRO A 343 -15.24 -22.55 -5.25
CA PRO A 343 -16.34 -22.34 -4.32
C PRO A 343 -16.58 -23.57 -3.42
N ALA A 344 -17.19 -23.30 -2.26
CA ALA A 344 -17.89 -24.33 -1.50
C ALA A 344 -19.10 -24.84 -2.30
N LYS A 345 -19.65 -26.00 -1.94
CA LYS A 345 -20.79 -26.63 -2.61
C LYS A 345 -20.59 -26.89 -4.10
N LEU A 346 -19.33 -26.95 -4.56
CA LEU A 346 -19.03 -27.33 -5.94
C LEU A 346 -19.33 -28.82 -6.10
N THR A 347 -20.18 -29.18 -7.07
CA THR A 347 -20.52 -30.58 -7.36
C THR A 347 -19.40 -31.28 -8.12
N ASP A 348 -19.35 -32.60 -8.04
CA ASP A 348 -18.56 -33.47 -8.92
C ASP A 348 -18.77 -33.16 -10.42
N LEU A 349 -20.01 -32.91 -10.85
CA LEU A 349 -20.33 -32.44 -12.20
C LEU A 349 -19.67 -31.08 -12.51
N GLY A 350 -19.70 -30.16 -11.54
CA GLY A 350 -19.07 -28.85 -11.68
C GLY A 350 -17.55 -28.91 -11.79
N ILE A 351 -16.91 -29.85 -11.06
CA ILE A 351 -15.46 -30.13 -11.13
C ILE A 351 -15.08 -30.67 -12.50
N ALA A 352 -15.84 -31.63 -13.05
CA ALA A 352 -15.59 -32.18 -14.37
C ALA A 352 -15.66 -31.10 -15.47
N CYS A 353 -16.65 -30.20 -15.38
CA CYS A 353 -16.79 -29.07 -16.31
C CYS A 353 -15.64 -28.06 -16.22
N LEU A 354 -15.18 -27.76 -15.00
CA LEU A 354 -14.09 -26.80 -14.79
C LEU A 354 -12.77 -27.29 -15.40
N LEU A 355 -12.49 -28.59 -15.27
CA LEU A 355 -11.23 -29.19 -15.68
C LEU A 355 -11.23 -29.73 -17.12
N ARG A 356 -12.36 -29.58 -17.85
CA ARG A 356 -12.57 -30.11 -19.21
C ARG A 356 -12.44 -31.63 -19.28
N ASN A 357 -12.95 -32.32 -18.27
CA ASN A 357 -12.95 -33.78 -18.19
C ASN A 357 -14.20 -34.33 -18.89
N ASP A 358 -14.09 -34.56 -20.20
CA ASP A 358 -15.20 -34.95 -21.06
C ASP A 358 -15.84 -36.28 -20.64
N GLU A 359 -15.01 -37.29 -20.35
CA GLU A 359 -15.48 -38.65 -20.07
C GLU A 359 -16.18 -38.73 -18.71
N ALA A 360 -15.62 -38.09 -17.67
CA ALA A 360 -16.29 -37.97 -16.38
C ALA A 360 -17.61 -37.16 -16.50
N LEU A 361 -17.61 -36.08 -17.28
CA LEU A 361 -18.82 -35.29 -17.54
C LEU A 361 -19.93 -36.14 -18.19
N GLU A 362 -19.60 -36.90 -19.23
CA GLU A 362 -20.55 -37.77 -19.91
C GLU A 362 -21.11 -38.84 -18.97
N LEU A 363 -20.25 -39.50 -18.19
CA LEU A 363 -20.69 -40.51 -17.24
C LEU A 363 -21.65 -39.93 -16.19
N LEU A 364 -21.32 -38.77 -15.62
CA LEU A 364 -22.16 -38.11 -14.62
C LEU A 364 -23.52 -37.69 -15.19
N LEU A 365 -23.55 -37.20 -16.44
CA LEU A 365 -24.80 -36.88 -17.12
C LEU A 365 -25.63 -38.13 -17.44
N CYS A 366 -25.00 -39.21 -17.90
CA CYS A 366 -25.65 -40.51 -18.13
C CYS A 366 -26.27 -41.07 -16.84
N ALA A 367 -25.58 -40.90 -15.71
CA ALA A 367 -26.06 -41.28 -14.39
C ALA A 367 -27.04 -40.25 -13.76
N ARG A 368 -27.50 -39.25 -14.53
CA ARG A 368 -28.52 -38.26 -14.18
C ARG A 368 -28.14 -37.28 -13.07
N ALA A 369 -26.86 -36.86 -13.03
CA ALA A 369 -26.43 -35.76 -12.16
C ALA A 369 -27.25 -34.47 -12.40
N HIS A 370 -27.56 -33.73 -11.33
CA HIS A 370 -28.38 -32.52 -11.44
C HIS A 370 -27.58 -31.33 -11.98
N VAL A 371 -27.83 -30.98 -13.25
CA VAL A 371 -27.13 -29.90 -13.98
C VAL A 371 -27.33 -28.49 -13.41
N ASN A 372 -28.40 -28.26 -12.65
CA ASN A 372 -28.78 -26.96 -12.10
C ASN A 372 -28.52 -26.83 -10.59
N ASN A 373 -27.76 -27.77 -10.00
CA ASN A 373 -27.29 -27.61 -8.63
C ASN A 373 -26.47 -26.34 -8.49
N LYS A 374 -26.73 -25.62 -7.40
CA LYS A 374 -26.11 -24.33 -7.13
C LYS A 374 -24.89 -24.51 -6.23
N ASP A 375 -23.76 -23.99 -6.70
CA ASP A 375 -22.56 -23.87 -5.89
C ASP A 375 -22.70 -22.78 -4.80
N GLY A 376 -21.63 -22.54 -4.06
CA GLY A 376 -21.57 -21.54 -3.00
C GLY A 376 -21.73 -20.09 -3.48
N PHE A 377 -21.58 -19.83 -4.79
CA PHE A 377 -21.87 -18.55 -5.41
C PHE A 377 -23.27 -18.51 -6.04
N GLY A 378 -24.05 -19.59 -6.01
CA GLY A 378 -25.34 -19.67 -6.67
C GLY A 378 -25.25 -19.97 -8.17
N GLY A 379 -24.06 -20.29 -8.69
CA GLY A 379 -23.81 -20.71 -10.07
C GLY A 379 -24.12 -22.19 -10.29
N ASN A 380 -24.47 -22.54 -11.52
CA ASN A 380 -24.67 -23.93 -11.96
C ASN A 380 -23.45 -24.46 -12.74
N ALA A 381 -23.48 -25.73 -13.17
CA ALA A 381 -22.39 -26.34 -13.93
C ALA A 381 -22.02 -25.59 -15.22
N LEU A 382 -22.95 -24.80 -15.79
CA LEU A 382 -22.66 -23.98 -16.97
C LEU A 382 -21.73 -22.80 -16.63
N HIS A 383 -21.80 -22.25 -15.41
CA HIS A 383 -20.84 -21.25 -14.94
C HIS A 383 -19.44 -21.86 -14.86
N THR A 384 -19.31 -23.07 -14.30
CA THR A 384 -17.99 -23.72 -14.15
C THR A 384 -17.41 -24.15 -15.50
N ALA A 385 -18.26 -24.60 -16.44
CA ALA A 385 -17.86 -24.83 -17.83
C ALA A 385 -17.36 -23.54 -18.51
N CYS A 386 -17.99 -22.39 -18.25
CA CYS A 386 -17.51 -21.10 -18.73
C CYS A 386 -16.17 -20.71 -18.09
N VAL A 387 -15.96 -20.96 -16.79
CA VAL A 387 -14.65 -20.70 -16.14
C VAL A 387 -13.54 -21.53 -16.78
N GLY A 388 -13.79 -22.80 -17.09
CA GLY A 388 -12.84 -23.74 -17.71
C GLY A 388 -12.64 -23.61 -19.22
N ASP A 389 -13.34 -22.69 -19.90
CA ASP A 389 -13.43 -22.59 -21.37
C ASP A 389 -13.84 -23.90 -22.06
N HIS A 390 -14.76 -24.65 -21.43
CA HIS A 390 -15.16 -25.99 -21.86
C HIS A 390 -16.31 -25.94 -22.89
N ALA A 391 -15.98 -25.73 -24.17
CA ALA A 391 -16.99 -25.66 -25.24
C ALA A 391 -17.86 -26.92 -25.35
N ARG A 392 -17.27 -28.11 -25.29
CA ARG A 392 -18.04 -29.38 -25.31
C ARG A 392 -18.94 -29.50 -24.08
N GLY A 393 -18.47 -29.10 -22.90
CA GLY A 393 -19.28 -29.07 -21.68
C GLY A 393 -20.47 -28.14 -21.80
N VAL A 394 -20.28 -26.93 -22.35
CA VAL A 394 -21.39 -26.01 -22.67
C VAL A 394 -22.42 -26.69 -23.57
N ARG A 395 -21.97 -27.35 -24.64
CA ARG A 395 -22.86 -28.08 -25.55
C ARG A 395 -23.65 -29.16 -24.82
N LEU A 396 -22.97 -30.06 -24.09
CA LEU A 396 -23.60 -31.18 -23.38
C LEU A 396 -24.58 -30.69 -22.30
N LEU A 397 -24.21 -29.69 -21.51
CA LEU A 397 -25.06 -29.11 -20.47
C LEU A 397 -26.30 -28.41 -21.05
N CYS A 398 -26.17 -27.70 -22.18
CA CYS A 398 -27.31 -27.11 -22.87
C CYS A 398 -28.28 -28.18 -23.37
N HIS A 399 -27.79 -29.28 -23.95
CA HIS A 399 -28.63 -30.42 -24.33
C HIS A 399 -29.31 -31.08 -23.12
N ALA A 400 -28.62 -31.11 -21.97
CA ALA A 400 -29.16 -31.56 -20.69
C ALA A 400 -30.07 -30.53 -19.98
N ARG A 401 -30.48 -29.44 -20.67
CA ARG A 401 -31.38 -28.38 -20.17
C ARG A 401 -30.84 -27.59 -18.96
N ALA A 402 -29.54 -27.31 -18.93
CA ALA A 402 -28.97 -26.37 -17.97
C ALA A 402 -29.56 -24.96 -18.14
N ASN A 403 -29.80 -24.25 -17.03
CA ASN A 403 -30.34 -22.89 -17.05
C ASN A 403 -29.26 -21.88 -17.48
N VAL A 404 -29.33 -21.46 -18.75
CA VAL A 404 -28.41 -20.49 -19.36
C VAL A 404 -28.53 -19.07 -18.79
N ASN A 405 -29.62 -18.76 -18.08
CA ASN A 405 -29.89 -17.45 -17.49
C ASN A 405 -29.75 -17.45 -15.96
N GLN A 406 -29.26 -18.54 -15.35
CA GLN A 406 -29.01 -18.59 -13.92
C GLN A 406 -28.01 -17.49 -13.54
N GLN A 407 -28.29 -16.75 -12.48
CA GLN A 407 -27.38 -15.73 -11.97
C GLN A 407 -26.62 -16.27 -10.75
N ALA A 408 -25.29 -16.19 -10.78
CA ALA A 408 -24.40 -16.41 -9.65
C ALA A 408 -24.00 -15.07 -9.02
N MET A 409 -23.74 -15.00 -7.71
CA MET A 409 -23.29 -13.78 -7.05
C MET A 409 -21.99 -13.26 -7.69
N PRO A 410 -21.93 -11.97 -8.10
CA PRO A 410 -22.85 -10.87 -7.77
C PRO A 410 -23.90 -10.55 -8.87
N GLY A 411 -24.64 -11.54 -9.36
CA GLY A 411 -25.65 -11.41 -10.42
C GLY A 411 -25.16 -11.72 -11.84
N MET A 412 -24.03 -12.42 -11.97
CA MET A 412 -23.42 -12.77 -13.26
C MET A 412 -24.12 -13.98 -13.88
N SER A 413 -24.46 -13.88 -15.16
CA SER A 413 -24.89 -15.02 -15.97
C SER A 413 -23.68 -15.84 -16.46
N PRO A 414 -23.88 -17.07 -16.98
CA PRO A 414 -22.83 -17.85 -17.64
C PRO A 414 -22.11 -17.07 -18.74
N LEU A 415 -22.84 -16.29 -19.55
CA LEU A 415 -22.26 -15.42 -20.57
C LEU A 415 -21.35 -14.34 -19.96
N MET A 416 -21.80 -13.67 -18.89
CA MET A 416 -20.99 -12.68 -18.20
C MET A 416 -19.73 -13.28 -17.58
N ILE A 417 -19.80 -14.51 -17.05
CA ILE A 417 -18.62 -15.24 -16.57
C ILE A 417 -17.67 -15.57 -17.73
N SER A 418 -18.18 -16.01 -18.87
CA SER A 418 -17.33 -16.25 -20.05
C SER A 418 -16.61 -14.97 -20.53
N CYS A 419 -17.27 -13.80 -20.43
CA CYS A 419 -16.67 -12.50 -20.67
C CYS A 419 -15.58 -12.16 -19.65
N ALA A 420 -15.86 -12.36 -18.35
CA ALA A 420 -14.93 -12.03 -17.28
C ALA A 420 -13.68 -12.94 -17.26
N CYS A 421 -13.84 -14.21 -17.65
CA CYS A 421 -12.78 -15.19 -17.69
C CYS A 421 -12.02 -15.23 -19.04
N ALA A 422 -12.46 -14.48 -20.05
CA ALA A 422 -11.91 -14.55 -21.42
C ALA A 422 -12.03 -15.94 -22.09
N SER A 423 -13.15 -16.62 -21.87
CA SER A 423 -13.40 -17.99 -22.32
C SER A 423 -13.96 -18.01 -23.75
N ARG A 424 -13.05 -17.95 -24.73
CA ARG A 424 -13.37 -17.77 -26.15
C ARG A 424 -14.23 -18.90 -26.72
N HIS A 425 -13.86 -20.16 -26.44
CA HIS A 425 -14.50 -21.31 -27.06
C HIS A 425 -15.89 -21.56 -26.45
N ALA A 426 -15.99 -21.50 -25.13
CA ALA A 426 -17.26 -21.61 -24.41
C ALA A 426 -18.24 -20.50 -24.80
N MET A 427 -17.75 -19.26 -24.96
CA MET A 427 -18.59 -18.12 -25.38
C MET A 427 -19.13 -18.31 -26.79
N LYS A 428 -18.27 -18.63 -27.77
CA LYS A 428 -18.70 -18.88 -29.16
C LYS A 428 -19.75 -19.97 -29.23
N GLU A 429 -19.50 -21.09 -28.55
CA GLU A 429 -20.44 -22.22 -28.53
C GLU A 429 -21.78 -21.82 -27.91
N MET A 430 -21.76 -21.09 -26.79
CA MET A 430 -22.98 -20.65 -26.11
C MET A 430 -23.81 -19.68 -26.97
N LEU A 431 -23.15 -18.76 -27.68
CA LEU A 431 -23.81 -17.82 -28.60
C LEU A 431 -24.39 -18.53 -29.84
N ASN A 432 -23.67 -19.52 -30.37
CA ASN A 432 -24.16 -20.35 -31.48
C ASN A 432 -25.42 -21.14 -31.10
N LEU A 433 -25.43 -21.72 -29.90
CA LEU A 433 -26.56 -22.52 -29.39
C LEU A 433 -27.74 -21.64 -28.96
N ASN A 434 -27.50 -20.39 -28.55
CA ASN A 434 -28.53 -19.51 -27.99
C ASN A 434 -28.41 -18.08 -28.58
N PRO A 435 -28.83 -17.86 -29.84
CA PRO A 435 -28.67 -16.57 -30.53
C PRO A 435 -29.47 -15.41 -29.90
N GLY A 436 -30.44 -15.69 -29.02
CA GLY A 436 -31.25 -14.69 -28.32
C GLY A 436 -30.70 -14.25 -26.95
N LEU A 437 -29.49 -14.68 -26.56
CA LEU A 437 -28.89 -14.30 -25.28
C LEU A 437 -28.67 -12.78 -25.19
N SER A 438 -28.93 -12.23 -24.00
CA SER A 438 -28.69 -10.82 -23.75
C SER A 438 -27.19 -10.53 -23.73
N LEU A 439 -26.73 -9.71 -24.67
CA LEU A 439 -25.35 -9.21 -24.75
C LEU A 439 -25.11 -7.96 -23.88
N ARG A 440 -26.14 -7.51 -23.15
CA ARG A 440 -26.09 -6.28 -22.36
C ARG A 440 -24.96 -6.35 -21.33
N HIS A 441 -24.15 -5.30 -21.27
CA HIS A 441 -22.93 -5.20 -20.46
C HIS A 441 -21.81 -6.19 -20.80
N GLY A 442 -21.96 -7.04 -21.82
CA GLY A 442 -20.95 -8.02 -22.22
C GLY A 442 -19.62 -7.35 -22.55
N LEU A 443 -19.64 -6.30 -23.38
CA LEU A 443 -18.46 -5.51 -23.71
C LEU A 443 -17.83 -4.84 -22.48
N HIS A 444 -18.62 -4.28 -21.56
CA HIS A 444 -18.08 -3.64 -20.36
C HIS A 444 -17.41 -4.63 -19.40
N ILE A 445 -18.00 -5.82 -19.23
CA ILE A 445 -17.47 -6.87 -18.36
C ILE A 445 -16.16 -7.42 -18.95
N THR A 446 -16.14 -7.70 -20.25
CA THR A 446 -14.92 -8.09 -20.98
C THR A 446 -13.79 -7.07 -20.77
N LEU A 447 -14.09 -5.78 -20.86
CA LEU A 447 -13.08 -4.72 -20.68
C LEU A 447 -12.72 -4.45 -19.21
N MET A 448 -13.52 -4.89 -18.24
CA MET A 448 -13.31 -4.63 -16.80
C MET A 448 -12.45 -5.70 -16.11
N PHE A 449 -12.62 -6.98 -16.47
CA PHE A 449 -11.98 -8.09 -15.79
C PHE A 449 -10.71 -8.57 -16.51
N ALA A 450 -9.64 -8.75 -15.73
CA ALA A 450 -8.28 -8.94 -16.21
C ALA A 450 -8.13 -10.21 -17.06
N GLY A 451 -7.84 -10.01 -18.35
CA GLY A 451 -7.75 -11.02 -19.41
C GLY A 451 -8.51 -10.61 -20.69
N GLY A 452 -9.49 -9.70 -20.58
CA GLY A 452 -10.43 -9.39 -21.66
C GLY A 452 -10.15 -8.14 -22.50
N GLY A 453 -8.93 -7.60 -22.48
CA GLY A 453 -8.49 -6.64 -23.49
C GLY A 453 -8.29 -7.25 -24.90
N SER A 454 -8.51 -8.57 -25.05
CA SER A 454 -8.35 -9.26 -26.32
C SER A 454 -9.32 -8.70 -27.36
N ALA A 455 -8.75 -8.10 -28.40
CA ALA A 455 -9.45 -7.71 -29.62
C ALA A 455 -10.33 -8.84 -30.17
N ASP A 456 -9.92 -10.10 -29.97
CA ASP A 456 -10.65 -11.28 -30.44
C ASP A 456 -11.96 -11.53 -29.68
N LEU A 457 -12.01 -11.27 -28.37
CA LEU A 457 -13.28 -11.40 -27.63
C LEU A 457 -14.24 -10.25 -27.98
N VAL A 458 -13.69 -9.04 -28.12
CA VAL A 458 -14.45 -7.88 -28.58
C VAL A 458 -15.02 -8.16 -29.98
N SER A 459 -14.23 -8.72 -30.90
CA SER A 459 -14.68 -9.05 -32.25
C SER A 459 -15.75 -10.15 -32.26
N VAL A 460 -15.67 -11.15 -31.39
CA VAL A 460 -16.74 -12.16 -31.21
C VAL A 460 -18.05 -11.52 -30.76
N LEU A 461 -18.01 -10.63 -29.77
CA LEU A 461 -19.22 -9.93 -29.29
C LEU A 461 -19.78 -8.97 -30.35
N LEU A 462 -18.92 -8.28 -31.10
CA LEU A 462 -19.33 -7.41 -32.21
C LEU A 462 -19.96 -8.21 -33.36
N ALA A 463 -19.40 -9.39 -33.70
CA ALA A 463 -19.99 -10.30 -34.68
C ALA A 463 -21.38 -10.82 -34.23
N ALA A 464 -21.57 -11.00 -32.92
CA ALA A 464 -22.87 -11.29 -32.32
C ALA A 464 -23.82 -10.07 -32.22
N ARG A 465 -23.43 -8.91 -32.78
CA ARG A 465 -24.19 -7.65 -32.79
C ARG A 465 -24.32 -6.95 -31.42
N ALA A 466 -23.30 -7.05 -30.56
CA ALA A 466 -23.24 -6.25 -29.33
C ALA A 466 -23.17 -4.74 -29.63
N ASN A 467 -23.83 -3.92 -28.81
CA ASN A 467 -23.87 -2.47 -29.01
C ASN A 467 -22.54 -1.80 -28.61
N VAL A 468 -21.77 -1.36 -29.61
CA VAL A 468 -20.47 -0.69 -29.45
C VAL A 468 -20.51 0.59 -28.60
N ASN A 469 -21.67 1.24 -28.49
CA ASN A 469 -21.88 2.51 -27.79
C ASN A 469 -22.72 2.37 -26.51
N GLU A 470 -22.89 1.16 -25.99
CA GLU A 470 -23.73 0.91 -24.81
C GLU A 470 -23.23 1.69 -23.58
N GLN A 471 -24.08 2.50 -22.95
CA GLN A 471 -23.72 3.22 -21.73
C GLN A 471 -23.92 2.33 -20.49
N PHE A 472 -22.88 2.25 -19.66
CA PHE A 472 -22.92 1.41 -18.46
C PHE A 472 -23.88 1.98 -17.40
N ARG A 473 -25.08 1.41 -17.35
CA ARG A 473 -26.17 1.76 -16.42
C ARG A 473 -26.55 0.56 -15.58
N VAL A 474 -25.73 0.30 -14.58
CA VAL A 474 -25.93 -0.83 -13.69
C VAL A 474 -26.88 -0.45 -12.55
N GLN A 475 -28.10 -0.97 -12.63
CA GLN A 475 -28.94 -1.28 -11.47
C GLN A 475 -28.72 -2.75 -11.12
N ILE A 476 -27.55 -3.08 -10.55
CA ILE A 476 -27.41 -4.42 -9.96
C ILE A 476 -28.27 -4.43 -8.69
N GLN A 477 -29.21 -5.36 -8.62
CA GLN A 477 -30.12 -5.58 -7.49
C GLN A 477 -29.41 -6.07 -6.22
N GLU A 478 -28.10 -6.31 -6.28
CA GLU A 478 -27.27 -6.81 -5.17
C GLU A 478 -26.45 -5.68 -4.50
N PRO A 479 -26.65 -5.41 -3.20
CA PRO A 479 -26.00 -4.31 -2.48
C PRO A 479 -24.47 -4.37 -2.45
N GLY A 480 -23.87 -5.58 -2.50
CA GLY A 480 -22.44 -5.78 -2.26
C GLY A 480 -21.51 -5.26 -3.36
N TRP A 481 -21.79 -5.58 -4.63
CA TRP A 481 -20.98 -5.11 -5.77
C TRP A 481 -21.17 -3.61 -6.01
N TRP A 482 -22.41 -3.15 -5.87
CA TRP A 482 -22.73 -1.73 -5.92
C TRP A 482 -21.98 -0.97 -4.81
N LEU A 483 -21.99 -1.48 -3.57
CA LEU A 483 -21.26 -0.89 -2.46
C LEU A 483 -19.75 -0.91 -2.72
N LEU A 484 -19.18 -2.02 -3.17
CA LEU A 484 -17.76 -2.13 -3.48
C LEU A 484 -17.34 -1.09 -4.52
N MET A 485 -18.03 -1.02 -5.67
CA MET A 485 -17.68 -0.08 -6.73
C MET A 485 -17.95 1.38 -6.32
N ASN A 486 -18.95 1.66 -5.49
CA ASN A 486 -19.14 3.02 -4.94
C ASN A 486 -18.04 3.38 -3.95
N VAL A 487 -17.68 2.47 -3.05
CA VAL A 487 -16.55 2.63 -2.13
C VAL A 487 -15.26 2.84 -2.92
N MET A 488 -14.98 2.04 -3.96
CA MET A 488 -13.81 2.23 -4.83
C MET A 488 -13.86 3.56 -5.59
N GLY A 489 -15.03 3.97 -6.08
CA GLY A 489 -15.21 5.28 -6.71
C GLY A 489 -14.98 6.44 -5.74
N VAL A 490 -15.40 6.33 -4.48
CA VAL A 490 -15.11 7.31 -3.42
C VAL A 490 -13.62 7.27 -3.06
N ARG A 491 -13.06 6.07 -2.92
CA ARG A 491 -11.63 5.83 -2.68
C ARG A 491 -10.76 6.34 -3.83
N HIS A 492 -11.28 6.56 -5.04
CA HIS A 492 -10.50 7.16 -6.11
C HIS A 492 -9.93 8.52 -5.74
N ARG A 493 -10.69 9.29 -4.97
CA ARG A 493 -10.21 10.56 -4.43
C ARG A 493 -9.06 10.28 -3.46
N VAL A 494 -9.20 9.27 -2.60
CA VAL A 494 -8.27 8.92 -1.52
C VAL A 494 -6.99 8.23 -1.99
N SER A 495 -7.11 7.10 -2.66
CA SER A 495 -6.01 6.31 -3.20
C SER A 495 -6.35 5.98 -4.65
N PRO A 496 -5.93 6.83 -5.60
CA PRO A 496 -6.16 6.55 -7.02
C PRO A 496 -5.42 5.27 -7.41
N SER A 497 -6.15 4.35 -8.00
CA SER A 497 -5.68 3.16 -8.70
C SER A 497 -6.52 3.03 -9.97
N ARG A 498 -6.13 2.16 -10.90
CA ARG A 498 -6.94 1.89 -12.10
C ARG A 498 -8.35 1.43 -11.73
N LEU A 499 -8.49 0.59 -10.69
CA LEU A 499 -9.79 0.16 -10.16
C LEU A 499 -10.63 1.33 -9.67
N THR A 500 -10.02 2.20 -8.87
CA THR A 500 -10.78 3.32 -8.32
C THR A 500 -11.11 4.34 -9.41
N LEU A 501 -10.23 4.55 -10.40
CA LEU A 501 -10.47 5.44 -11.54
C LEU A 501 -11.59 4.92 -12.46
N LEU A 502 -11.53 3.64 -12.80
CA LEU A 502 -12.59 2.95 -13.53
C LEU A 502 -13.90 3.08 -12.75
N ALA A 503 -13.89 2.77 -11.46
CA ALA A 503 -15.05 2.92 -10.60
C ALA A 503 -15.56 4.37 -10.55
N TYR A 504 -14.67 5.37 -10.57
CA TYR A 504 -15.04 6.78 -10.51
C TYR A 504 -15.74 7.30 -11.78
N HIS A 505 -15.38 6.76 -12.94
CA HIS A 505 -15.90 7.13 -14.26
C HIS A 505 -16.94 6.15 -14.84
N ARG A 506 -17.21 5.02 -14.18
CA ARG A 506 -18.03 3.93 -14.72
C ARG A 506 -19.44 4.32 -15.16
N TYR A 507 -20.08 5.27 -14.50
CA TYR A 507 -21.48 5.59 -14.77
C TYR A 507 -21.64 6.29 -16.12
N ASP A 508 -22.49 5.72 -16.98
CA ASP A 508 -22.71 6.14 -18.38
C ASP A 508 -21.46 6.12 -19.27
N ALA A 509 -20.40 5.42 -18.86
CA ALA A 509 -19.23 5.22 -19.71
C ALA A 509 -19.50 4.19 -20.81
N THR A 510 -18.96 4.45 -22.00
CA THR A 510 -19.04 3.57 -23.17
C THR A 510 -17.95 2.48 -23.13
N PRO A 511 -18.05 1.40 -23.93
CA PRO A 511 -16.98 0.41 -24.05
C PRO A 511 -15.64 1.05 -24.42
N LEU A 512 -15.63 2.05 -25.32
CA LEU A 512 -14.41 2.81 -25.67
C LEU A 512 -13.78 3.52 -24.47
N MET A 513 -14.59 4.03 -23.54
CA MET A 513 -14.07 4.62 -22.30
C MET A 513 -13.53 3.56 -21.34
N PHE A 514 -14.18 2.40 -21.26
CA PHE A 514 -13.73 1.28 -20.44
C PHE A 514 -12.41 0.67 -20.94
N SER A 515 -12.19 0.59 -22.26
CA SER A 515 -10.91 0.14 -22.83
C SER A 515 -9.77 1.10 -22.51
N LEU A 516 -10.02 2.42 -22.54
CA LEU A 516 -9.06 3.44 -22.10
C LEU A 516 -8.77 3.37 -20.60
N LEU A 517 -9.81 3.20 -19.76
CA LEU A 517 -9.67 3.14 -18.30
C LEU A 517 -9.02 1.84 -17.80
N SER A 518 -9.17 0.75 -18.55
CA SER A 518 -8.50 -0.54 -18.28
C SER A 518 -7.07 -0.60 -18.83
N GLY A 519 -6.77 0.20 -19.86
CA GLY A 519 -5.45 0.27 -20.50
C GLY A 519 -5.27 -0.71 -21.67
N SER A 520 -6.37 -1.20 -22.26
CA SER A 520 -6.33 -2.16 -23.39
C SER A 520 -6.30 -1.43 -24.73
N LEU A 521 -5.11 -1.25 -25.30
CA LEU A 521 -4.91 -0.54 -26.56
C LEU A 521 -5.50 -1.30 -27.77
N ASP A 522 -5.36 -2.62 -27.82
CA ASP A 522 -5.89 -3.47 -28.90
C ASP A 522 -7.42 -3.43 -28.98
N SER A 523 -8.09 -3.34 -27.83
CA SER A 523 -9.54 -3.15 -27.78
C SER A 523 -9.95 -1.76 -28.29
N VAL A 524 -9.13 -0.72 -28.07
CA VAL A 524 -9.43 0.63 -28.57
C VAL A 524 -9.40 0.65 -30.10
N SER A 525 -8.37 0.08 -30.73
CA SER A 525 -8.28 0.03 -32.19
C SER A 525 -9.45 -0.76 -32.80
N THR A 526 -9.82 -1.89 -32.18
CA THR A 526 -10.95 -2.73 -32.62
C THR A 526 -12.29 -1.98 -32.52
N LEU A 527 -12.53 -1.28 -31.41
CA LEU A 527 -13.76 -0.50 -31.21
C LEU A 527 -13.83 0.71 -32.15
N LEU A 528 -12.71 1.39 -32.42
CA LEU A 528 -12.64 2.49 -33.38
C LEU A 528 -12.88 2.00 -34.81
N SER A 529 -12.31 0.86 -35.19
CA SER A 529 -12.56 0.19 -36.47
C SER A 529 -14.05 -0.20 -36.63
N ALA A 530 -14.71 -0.54 -35.52
CA ALA A 530 -16.14 -0.80 -35.45
C ALA A 530 -17.02 0.47 -35.36
N ARG A 531 -16.45 1.66 -35.63
CA ARG A 531 -17.14 2.97 -35.62
C ARG A 531 -17.74 3.37 -34.26
N ALA A 532 -17.02 3.11 -33.16
CA ALA A 532 -17.38 3.62 -31.84
C ALA A 532 -17.43 5.16 -31.81
N ARG A 533 -18.46 5.72 -31.18
CA ARG A 533 -18.64 7.18 -31.07
C ARG A 533 -17.70 7.76 -30.01
N VAL A 534 -16.88 8.73 -30.42
CA VAL A 534 -15.93 9.43 -29.55
C VAL A 534 -16.52 10.62 -28.78
N ASP A 535 -17.68 11.11 -29.23
CA ASP A 535 -18.35 12.33 -28.73
C ASP A 535 -19.28 12.10 -27.53
N ILE A 536 -19.59 10.84 -27.21
CA ILE A 536 -20.45 10.47 -26.09
C ILE A 536 -19.78 10.88 -24.77
N ARG A 537 -20.59 11.41 -23.84
CA ARG A 537 -20.13 11.82 -22.51
C ARG A 537 -20.65 10.87 -21.44
N ASN A 538 -19.80 10.54 -20.48
CA ASN A 538 -20.22 9.82 -19.28
C ASN A 538 -20.97 10.72 -18.29
N TYR A 539 -21.40 10.17 -17.15
CA TYR A 539 -22.13 10.88 -16.08
C TYR A 539 -21.37 12.14 -15.60
N ARG A 540 -20.04 12.15 -15.73
CA ARG A 540 -19.15 13.26 -15.34
C ARG A 540 -18.84 14.22 -16.49
N LYS A 541 -19.57 14.13 -17.62
CA LYS A 541 -19.42 14.96 -18.81
C LYS A 541 -18.07 14.82 -19.54
N LYS A 542 -17.33 13.73 -19.34
CA LYS A 542 -16.03 13.43 -19.97
C LYS A 542 -16.20 12.59 -21.24
N THR A 543 -15.43 12.90 -22.28
CA THR A 543 -15.34 12.14 -23.55
C THR A 543 -14.20 11.11 -23.51
N ALA A 544 -14.11 10.27 -24.54
CA ALA A 544 -12.99 9.33 -24.71
C ALA A 544 -11.64 10.08 -24.79
N SER A 545 -11.55 11.19 -25.52
CA SER A 545 -10.33 12.02 -25.58
C SER A 545 -9.91 12.56 -24.22
N ASP A 546 -10.87 12.96 -23.37
CA ASP A 546 -10.57 13.50 -22.05
C ASP A 546 -9.98 12.42 -21.13
N LEU A 547 -10.50 11.20 -21.22
CA LEU A 547 -10.00 10.06 -20.47
C LEU A 547 -8.63 9.59 -21.00
N ALA A 548 -8.42 9.60 -22.32
CA ALA A 548 -7.12 9.29 -22.93
C ALA A 548 -6.02 10.24 -22.43
N ARG A 549 -6.30 11.56 -22.37
CA ARG A 549 -5.37 12.55 -21.78
C ARG A 549 -5.14 12.30 -20.29
N GLN A 550 -6.20 11.97 -19.54
CA GLN A 550 -6.11 11.68 -18.10
C GLN A 550 -5.29 10.41 -17.81
N MET A 551 -5.24 9.47 -18.75
CA MET A 551 -4.46 8.23 -18.68
C MET A 551 -3.03 8.36 -19.21
N LEU A 552 -2.62 9.55 -19.68
CA LEU A 552 -1.32 9.78 -20.34
C LEU A 552 -1.12 8.84 -21.55
N ALA A 553 -2.18 8.63 -22.33
CA ALA A 553 -2.10 7.83 -23.54
C ALA A 553 -1.18 8.48 -24.60
N PRO A 554 -0.60 7.69 -25.52
CA PRO A 554 0.22 8.22 -26.62
C PRO A 554 -0.52 9.27 -27.45
N SER A 555 0.21 10.23 -28.02
CA SER A 555 -0.35 11.36 -28.77
C SER A 555 -1.29 10.92 -29.91
N TRP A 556 -0.93 9.86 -30.64
CA TRP A 556 -1.77 9.29 -31.71
C TRP A 556 -3.13 8.81 -31.18
N LEU A 557 -3.19 8.26 -29.97
CA LEU A 557 -4.43 7.74 -29.38
C LEU A 557 -5.34 8.89 -28.92
N ILE A 558 -4.74 9.94 -28.38
CA ILE A 558 -5.45 11.16 -27.99
C ILE A 558 -6.06 11.81 -29.24
N GLU A 559 -5.31 11.86 -30.34
CA GLU A 559 -5.76 12.40 -31.62
C GLU A 559 -6.90 11.56 -32.22
N ALA A 560 -6.72 10.23 -32.31
CA ALA A 560 -7.74 9.30 -32.78
C ALA A 560 -9.06 9.36 -31.97
N CYS A 561 -8.99 9.69 -30.69
CA CYS A 561 -10.17 9.86 -29.83
C CYS A 561 -10.77 11.28 -29.90
N SER A 562 -10.17 12.21 -30.65
CA SER A 562 -10.55 13.62 -30.71
C SER A 562 -11.18 14.07 -32.03
N THR A 563 -10.91 13.36 -33.13
CA THR A 563 -11.39 13.73 -34.47
C THR A 563 -12.89 13.43 -34.63
N LYS A 564 -13.62 14.42 -35.18
CA LYS A 564 -15.07 14.36 -35.46
C LYS A 564 -15.41 13.86 -36.87
N GLY A 565 -14.42 13.38 -37.63
CA GLY A 565 -14.56 12.99 -39.04
C GLY A 565 -13.76 11.74 -39.36
N GLU A 566 -14.20 11.02 -40.39
CA GLU A 566 -13.83 9.66 -40.83
C GLU A 566 -12.32 9.33 -40.78
N PRO A 567 -11.92 8.09 -40.45
CA PRO A 567 -10.54 7.65 -40.61
C PRO A 567 -10.29 7.28 -42.08
N ASP A 568 -9.57 8.13 -42.81
CA ASP A 568 -8.92 7.74 -44.06
C ASP A 568 -7.81 6.73 -43.75
N ALA A 569 -8.03 5.49 -44.16
CA ALA A 569 -7.12 4.37 -43.94
C ALA A 569 -5.78 4.49 -44.72
N GLU A 570 -5.64 5.47 -45.63
CA GLU A 570 -4.43 5.68 -46.43
C GLU A 570 -3.50 6.79 -45.88
N ALA A 571 -4.00 7.76 -45.10
CA ALA A 571 -3.16 8.83 -44.53
C ALA A 571 -2.31 8.37 -43.33
N LEU A 572 -2.71 7.28 -42.65
CA LEU A 572 -2.03 6.71 -41.48
C LEU A 572 -0.79 5.87 -41.84
N ALA A 573 -0.59 5.52 -43.12
CA ALA A 573 0.57 4.76 -43.58
C ALA A 573 1.76 5.66 -43.99
N GLU A 574 1.51 6.90 -44.44
CA GLU A 574 2.56 7.76 -45.00
C GLU A 574 3.23 8.71 -44.00
N SER A 575 2.56 9.04 -42.89
CA SER A 575 3.17 9.85 -41.81
C SER A 575 4.31 9.10 -41.08
N SER A 576 4.33 7.77 -41.16
CA SER A 576 5.39 6.92 -40.59
C SER A 576 6.76 7.05 -41.28
N ARG A 577 6.86 7.77 -42.40
CA ARG A 577 8.08 7.88 -43.22
C ARG A 577 8.77 9.25 -43.24
N ALA A 578 8.23 10.29 -42.59
CA ALA A 578 8.77 11.65 -42.71
C ALA A 578 9.59 12.17 -41.49
N GLU A 579 9.78 11.39 -40.42
CA GLU A 579 10.58 11.80 -39.25
C GLU A 579 11.90 11.01 -39.08
N LYS A 580 12.39 10.39 -40.15
CA LYS A 580 13.75 9.84 -40.25
C LYS A 580 14.57 10.58 -41.31
N ALA A 581 14.91 11.84 -41.08
CA ALA A 581 16.06 12.50 -41.71
C ALA A 581 16.27 13.92 -41.17
N LYS A 582 16.96 14.03 -40.03
CA LYS A 582 17.95 15.10 -39.79
C LYS A 582 18.76 14.76 -38.53
N VAL A 583 19.79 13.94 -38.74
CA VAL A 583 20.97 13.89 -37.88
C VAL A 583 22.18 14.01 -38.79
N SER A 584 22.88 15.13 -38.72
CA SER A 584 24.35 15.23 -38.58
C SER A 584 24.83 16.62 -39.02
N GLU A 585 25.44 17.35 -38.08
CA GLU A 585 26.86 17.75 -38.13
C GLU A 585 27.24 18.34 -36.77
N GLY A 586 28.43 17.98 -36.30
CA GLY A 586 28.85 18.19 -34.92
C GLY A 586 29.52 19.53 -34.66
N VAL A 587 29.41 19.97 -33.41
CA VAL A 587 30.35 20.85 -32.71
C VAL A 587 30.38 20.40 -31.23
N PHE A 588 31.54 19.98 -30.73
CA PHE A 588 31.84 19.94 -29.29
C PHE A 588 32.31 21.34 -28.85
N PRO A 589 32.43 21.66 -27.55
CA PRO A 589 31.53 21.45 -26.40
C PRO A 589 31.26 22.80 -25.67
N THR A 590 30.05 23.09 -25.18
CA THR A 590 29.85 24.09 -24.11
C THR A 590 28.41 24.09 -23.59
N ALA A 591 28.28 24.30 -22.28
CA ALA A 591 27.10 24.72 -21.51
C ALA A 591 26.01 23.67 -21.18
N MET A 592 25.96 23.32 -19.90
CA MET A 592 24.78 22.81 -19.20
C MET A 592 23.68 23.88 -19.26
N ASP A 593 22.62 23.73 -20.06
CA ASP A 593 21.48 24.64 -19.99
C ASP A 593 20.15 23.93 -20.32
N SER A 594 19.18 24.14 -19.42
CA SER A 594 17.79 23.62 -19.36
C SER A 594 17.62 22.13 -19.00
N ALA A 595 17.42 21.85 -17.71
CA ALA A 595 17.08 20.52 -17.21
C ALA A 595 15.63 20.49 -16.69
N SER A 596 14.80 19.57 -17.19
CA SER A 596 13.53 19.25 -16.53
C SER A 596 13.81 18.68 -15.12
N LEU A 597 12.89 18.85 -14.16
CA LEU A 597 13.05 18.32 -12.78
C LEU A 597 13.38 16.80 -12.78
N VAL A 598 12.90 16.08 -13.79
CA VAL A 598 13.18 14.65 -14.05
C VAL A 598 14.62 14.43 -14.53
N GLU A 599 15.14 15.30 -15.39
CA GLU A 599 16.55 15.28 -15.85
C GLU A 599 17.52 15.62 -14.73
N PHE A 600 17.19 16.62 -13.89
CA PHE A 600 18.00 16.95 -12.71
C PHE A 600 18.03 15.81 -11.69
N ALA A 601 16.88 15.20 -11.39
CA ALA A 601 16.78 14.01 -10.55
C ALA A 601 17.59 12.81 -11.11
N SER A 602 17.55 12.63 -12.44
CA SER A 602 18.33 11.59 -13.13
C SER A 602 19.84 11.86 -13.14
N ALA A 603 20.26 13.14 -13.12
CA ALA A 603 21.66 13.54 -13.03
C ALA A 603 22.24 13.30 -11.63
N LEU A 604 21.44 13.51 -10.57
CA LEU A 604 21.85 13.21 -9.19
C LEU A 604 22.14 11.72 -8.97
N HIS A 605 21.39 10.83 -9.64
CA HIS A 605 21.64 9.38 -9.60
C HIS A 605 23.01 8.96 -10.18
N LYS A 606 23.62 9.78 -11.05
CA LYS A 606 24.91 9.47 -11.71
C LYS A 606 26.14 9.93 -10.93
N HIS A 607 25.99 10.83 -9.95
CA HIS A 607 27.10 11.44 -9.20
C HIS A 607 27.14 10.98 -7.72
N ARG A 608 27.05 9.66 -7.47
CA ARG A 608 27.05 9.09 -6.12
C ARG A 608 28.44 9.02 -5.47
N ASP A 609 29.52 9.18 -6.25
CA ASP A 609 30.90 8.93 -5.79
C ASP A 609 31.70 10.19 -5.39
N SER A 610 31.07 11.35 -5.25
CA SER A 610 31.81 12.60 -4.95
C SER A 610 31.16 13.51 -3.90
N ILE A 611 30.40 12.97 -2.95
CA ILE A 611 30.06 13.72 -1.74
C ILE A 611 31.14 13.39 -0.69
N PRO A 612 31.93 14.37 -0.21
CA PRO A 612 32.95 14.14 0.80
C PRO A 612 32.29 13.54 2.05
N GLY A 613 32.87 12.47 2.59
CA GLY A 613 32.41 11.84 3.83
C GLY A 613 32.26 12.87 4.93
N SER A 614 31.04 13.05 5.45
CA SER A 614 30.84 13.88 6.62
C SER A 614 31.60 13.25 7.79
N ASN A 615 32.38 14.06 8.52
CA ASN A 615 32.97 13.68 9.81
C ASN A 615 31.83 13.35 10.81
N THR A 616 31.30 12.13 10.76
CA THR A 616 30.30 11.63 11.72
C THR A 616 31.01 11.13 12.95
N PHE A 617 30.57 11.57 14.13
CA PHE A 617 31.02 10.98 15.38
C PHE A 617 30.45 9.55 15.53
N VAL A 618 31.21 8.69 16.19
CA VAL A 618 30.84 7.27 16.38
C VAL A 618 29.61 7.18 17.28
N MET A 619 28.65 6.33 16.93
CA MET A 619 27.43 6.13 17.70
C MET A 619 27.68 5.14 18.85
N TYR A 620 27.90 5.64 20.07
CA TYR A 620 28.05 4.78 21.25
C TYR A 620 26.70 4.42 21.88
N THR A 621 26.53 3.16 22.28
CA THR A 621 25.29 2.63 22.88
C THR A 621 25.58 1.65 24.01
N VAL A 622 24.59 1.45 24.88
CA VAL A 622 24.60 0.45 25.96
C VAL A 622 23.66 -0.70 25.60
N LEU A 623 24.11 -1.95 25.77
CA LEU A 623 23.24 -3.12 25.54
C LEU A 623 22.09 -3.12 26.55
N ALA A 624 20.87 -3.45 26.11
CA ALA A 624 19.67 -3.42 26.94
C ALA A 624 19.79 -4.24 28.22
N GLU A 625 20.52 -5.36 28.20
CA GLU A 625 20.78 -6.18 29.39
C GLU A 625 21.60 -5.43 30.45
N ALA A 626 22.68 -4.75 30.05
CA ALA A 626 23.47 -3.91 30.94
C ALA A 626 22.66 -2.71 31.44
N PHE A 627 21.89 -2.06 30.55
CA PHE A 627 21.00 -0.97 30.89
C PHE A 627 19.96 -1.36 31.96
N LEU A 628 19.39 -2.57 31.89
CA LEU A 628 18.42 -3.08 32.87
C LEU A 628 19.02 -3.37 34.25
N GLN A 629 20.35 -3.40 34.40
CA GLN A 629 21.04 -3.59 35.67
C GLN A 629 21.57 -2.28 36.28
N MET A 630 21.53 -1.18 35.53
CA MET A 630 21.95 0.13 36.01
C MET A 630 21.04 0.61 37.16
N THR A 631 21.66 1.19 38.18
CA THR A 631 20.99 1.80 39.35
C THR A 631 21.24 3.30 39.44
N GLU A 632 22.16 3.84 38.66
CA GLU A 632 22.53 5.25 38.58
C GLU A 632 22.90 5.61 37.13
N VAL A 633 22.77 6.88 36.76
CA VAL A 633 23.20 7.36 35.43
C VAL A 633 24.67 7.76 35.50
N LYS A 634 25.52 6.99 34.85
CA LYS A 634 26.96 7.27 34.78
C LYS A 634 27.33 8.12 33.57
N MET A 635 28.44 8.84 33.69
CA MET A 635 28.98 9.60 32.56
C MET A 635 29.56 8.67 31.48
N HIS A 636 29.69 9.19 30.27
CA HIS A 636 30.26 8.47 29.12
C HIS A 636 31.63 7.86 29.41
N GLU A 637 32.53 8.63 30.01
CA GLU A 637 33.90 8.21 30.32
C GLU A 637 33.93 7.03 31.31
N GLU A 638 33.09 7.05 32.33
CA GLU A 638 32.99 5.98 33.32
C GLU A 638 32.48 4.66 32.70
N LEU A 639 31.50 4.74 31.79
CA LEU A 639 30.98 3.56 31.10
C LEU A 639 31.94 3.05 30.01
N ALA A 640 32.73 3.94 29.41
CA ALA A 640 33.79 3.57 28.48
C ALA A 640 34.90 2.81 29.21
N ASP A 641 35.37 3.32 30.35
CA ASP A 641 36.39 2.68 31.18
C ASP A 641 35.90 1.34 31.76
N ALA A 642 34.60 1.22 32.06
CA ALA A 642 33.98 -0.02 32.50
C ALA A 642 33.72 -1.04 31.36
N GLY A 643 33.97 -0.67 30.09
CA GLY A 643 33.72 -1.54 28.94
C GLY A 643 32.24 -1.83 28.64
N VAL A 644 31.34 -0.98 29.14
CA VAL A 644 29.88 -1.13 28.98
C VAL A 644 29.38 -0.47 27.68
N LEU A 645 30.10 0.54 27.19
CA LEU A 645 29.78 1.20 25.92
C LEU A 645 30.26 0.38 24.72
N SER A 646 29.39 0.30 23.71
CA SER A 646 29.65 -0.36 22.45
C SER A 646 29.48 0.60 21.27
N GLU A 647 30.39 0.54 20.31
CA GLU A 647 30.24 1.22 19.02
C GLU A 647 29.14 0.53 18.23
N PHE A 648 28.06 1.25 17.94
CA PHE A 648 26.88 0.68 17.32
C PHE A 648 27.00 0.61 15.80
N ASP A 649 26.81 -0.59 15.29
CA ASP A 649 26.57 -0.89 13.88
C ASP A 649 25.28 -1.73 13.73
N GLU A 650 24.68 -1.67 12.55
CA GLU A 650 23.42 -2.34 12.22
C GLU A 650 23.53 -3.87 12.31
N SER A 651 24.75 -4.42 12.22
CA SER A 651 25.03 -5.85 12.46
C SER A 651 24.84 -6.30 13.92
N LEU A 652 24.92 -5.39 14.90
CA LEU A 652 24.76 -5.72 16.33
C LEU A 652 23.30 -5.92 16.75
N GLY A 653 22.35 -5.44 15.93
CA GLY A 653 20.93 -5.58 16.16
C GLY A 653 20.16 -4.27 16.00
N LYS A 654 19.22 -4.02 16.91
CA LYS A 654 18.32 -2.85 16.86
C LYS A 654 18.77 -1.79 17.85
N ALA A 655 18.67 -0.52 17.48
CA ALA A 655 18.92 0.60 18.39
C ALA A 655 17.64 1.37 18.76
N MET A 656 17.64 1.89 19.99
CA MET A 656 16.63 2.75 20.58
C MET A 656 17.24 4.12 20.91
N PHE A 657 16.68 5.18 20.34
CA PHE A 657 17.00 6.57 20.68
C PHE A 657 16.07 7.05 21.78
N VAL A 658 16.61 7.51 22.91
CA VAL A 658 15.82 8.03 24.04
C VAL A 658 15.90 9.56 24.07
N SER A 659 14.78 10.21 23.75
CA SER A 659 14.58 11.65 23.92
C SER A 659 13.89 11.92 25.27
N HIS A 660 14.41 12.86 26.04
CA HIS A 660 14.00 13.09 27.42
C HIS A 660 14.17 14.56 27.87
N GLN A 661 13.73 14.87 29.09
CA GLN A 661 13.96 16.17 29.74
C GLN A 661 14.86 16.00 30.96
N TRP A 662 15.68 17.00 31.23
CA TRP A 662 16.52 17.03 32.42
C TRP A 662 15.68 17.31 33.66
N LEU A 663 15.96 16.58 34.75
CA LEU A 663 15.30 16.73 36.05
C LEU A 663 16.00 17.71 36.98
N SER A 664 17.22 18.15 36.68
CA SER A 664 17.92 19.22 37.38
C SER A 664 18.74 20.06 36.40
N ASP A 665 19.24 21.21 36.85
CA ASP A 665 20.08 22.09 36.03
C ASP A 665 21.48 21.49 35.76
N THR A 666 21.87 20.45 36.50
CA THR A 666 23.23 19.88 36.48
C THR A 666 23.29 18.41 36.05
N HIS A 667 22.16 17.69 36.09
CA HIS A 667 22.11 16.27 35.81
C HIS A 667 20.75 15.86 35.21
N PRO A 668 20.71 14.98 34.18
CA PRO A 668 19.47 14.63 33.52
C PRO A 668 18.49 13.84 34.39
N ASP A 669 18.99 12.95 35.26
CA ASP A 669 18.17 12.11 36.14
C ASP A 669 18.92 11.77 37.45
N PRO A 670 19.06 12.73 38.39
CA PRO A 670 19.95 12.60 39.55
C PRO A 670 19.56 11.48 40.51
N ASP A 671 18.26 11.19 40.61
CA ASP A 671 17.71 10.19 41.52
C ASP A 671 17.30 8.90 40.80
N PHE A 672 17.74 8.74 39.53
CA PHE A 672 17.45 7.58 38.66
C PHE A 672 15.94 7.28 38.50
N GLN A 673 15.07 8.28 38.64
CA GLN A 673 13.62 8.11 38.60
C GLN A 673 13.09 7.95 37.17
N GLN A 674 13.66 8.71 36.23
CA GLN A 674 13.18 8.73 34.85
C GLN A 674 13.56 7.46 34.09
N LEU A 675 14.83 7.05 34.16
CA LEU A 675 15.30 5.81 33.53
C LEU A 675 14.75 4.56 34.21
N LYS A 676 14.45 4.62 35.52
CA LYS A 676 13.76 3.53 36.22
C LYS A 676 12.37 3.27 35.61
N VAL A 677 11.62 4.32 35.25
CA VAL A 677 10.33 4.17 34.55
C VAL A 677 10.53 3.47 33.20
N LEU A 678 11.58 3.81 32.45
CA LEU A 678 11.88 3.15 31.18
C LEU A 678 12.25 1.67 31.39
N GLN A 679 13.09 1.36 32.38
CA GLN A 679 13.43 -0.03 32.70
C GLN A 679 12.19 -0.84 33.09
N ASP A 680 11.34 -0.29 33.96
CA ASP A 680 10.13 -0.98 34.41
C ASP A 680 9.11 -1.13 33.28
N ALA A 681 9.00 -0.15 32.37
CA ALA A 681 8.22 -0.29 31.14
C ALA A 681 8.74 -1.43 30.26
N MET A 682 10.06 -1.52 30.05
CA MET A 682 10.67 -2.61 29.28
C MET A 682 10.43 -3.98 29.93
N ARG A 683 10.63 -4.10 31.25
CA ARG A 683 10.36 -5.34 32.00
C ARG A 683 8.89 -5.75 31.88
N ASN A 684 7.97 -4.80 32.00
CA ASN A 684 6.54 -5.07 31.89
C ASN A 684 6.11 -5.51 30.48
N ILE A 685 6.69 -4.91 29.44
CA ILE A 685 6.43 -5.31 28.04
C ILE A 685 6.93 -6.74 27.79
N VAL A 686 8.15 -7.06 28.25
CA VAL A 686 8.74 -8.40 28.09
C VAL A 686 7.97 -9.45 28.89
N ALA A 687 7.54 -9.13 30.11
CA ALA A 687 6.72 -9.99 30.95
C ALA A 687 5.26 -10.15 30.46
N GLY A 688 4.83 -9.31 29.52
CA GLY A 688 3.45 -9.28 29.01
C GLY A 688 2.44 -8.65 29.98
N THR A 689 2.90 -7.97 31.04
CA THR A 689 2.04 -7.26 32.00
C THR A 689 1.56 -5.91 31.47
N SER A 690 2.35 -5.27 30.60
CA SER A 690 1.95 -4.07 29.85
C SER A 690 2.04 -4.31 28.33
N SER A 691 1.36 -3.47 27.56
CA SER A 691 1.43 -3.51 26.09
C SER A 691 1.44 -2.11 25.51
N ILE A 692 2.16 -1.95 24.40
CA ILE A 692 2.20 -0.68 23.67
C ILE A 692 0.88 -0.53 22.91
N SER A 693 0.14 0.51 23.27
CA SER A 693 -1.17 0.78 22.69
C SER A 693 -1.09 1.83 21.58
N GLN A 694 -1.97 1.70 20.58
CA GLN A 694 -2.14 2.75 19.58
C GLN A 694 -3.02 3.87 20.16
N ALA A 695 -2.67 5.13 19.88
CA ALA A 695 -3.53 6.25 20.25
C ALA A 695 -4.94 6.08 19.64
N LEU A 696 -5.98 6.45 20.40
CA LEU A 696 -7.39 6.25 20.03
C LEU A 696 -7.71 6.82 18.64
N PHE A 697 -7.30 8.06 18.38
CA PHE A 697 -7.46 8.72 17.09
C PHE A 697 -6.75 7.96 15.95
N SER A 698 -5.53 7.50 16.20
CA SER A 698 -4.74 6.77 15.22
C SER A 698 -5.41 5.46 14.83
N GLU A 699 -6.05 4.75 15.77
CA GLU A 699 -6.80 3.53 15.46
C GLU A 699 -8.11 3.84 14.69
N ILE A 700 -8.80 4.93 15.02
CA ILE A 700 -10.01 5.38 14.30
C ILE A 700 -9.70 5.71 12.83
N VAL A 701 -8.60 6.42 12.57
CA VAL A 701 -8.27 6.93 11.23
C VAL A 701 -7.53 5.90 10.38
N TYR A 702 -6.54 5.20 10.94
CA TYR A 702 -5.64 4.31 10.18
C TYR A 702 -5.94 2.82 10.39
N GLY A 703 -6.91 2.49 11.25
CA GLY A 703 -7.09 1.13 11.72
C GLY A 703 -5.95 0.66 12.62
N ARG A 704 -5.96 -0.62 12.98
CA ARG A 704 -4.92 -1.21 13.82
C ARG A 704 -3.63 -1.38 13.05
N ARG A 705 -2.56 -0.79 13.58
CA ARG A 705 -1.19 -1.01 13.14
C ARG A 705 -0.54 -2.07 14.01
N ARG A 706 0.54 -2.68 13.51
CA ARG A 706 1.39 -3.55 14.34
C ARG A 706 2.02 -2.69 15.43
N CYS A 707 1.79 -3.04 16.69
CA CYS A 707 2.55 -2.51 17.81
C CYS A 707 3.78 -3.40 18.04
N PRO A 708 4.90 -2.83 18.52
CA PRO A 708 6.03 -3.62 19.00
C PRO A 708 5.58 -4.60 20.09
N THR A 709 6.17 -5.79 20.08
CA THR A 709 5.81 -6.92 20.95
C THR A 709 6.96 -7.28 21.89
N ALA A 710 6.74 -8.19 22.86
CA ALA A 710 7.80 -8.68 23.73
C ALA A 710 9.04 -9.18 22.96
N ALA A 711 8.86 -9.79 21.78
CA ALA A 711 9.94 -10.24 20.91
C ALA A 711 10.79 -9.08 20.35
N ASP A 712 10.19 -7.91 20.15
CA ASP A 712 10.90 -6.71 19.68
C ASP A 712 11.75 -6.06 20.79
N PHE A 713 11.47 -6.38 22.07
CA PHE A 713 12.17 -5.90 23.26
C PHE A 713 13.04 -6.96 23.94
N ALA A 714 13.20 -8.15 23.33
CA ALA A 714 14.08 -9.18 23.86
C ALA A 714 15.53 -8.67 23.94
N SER A 715 16.16 -8.81 25.12
CA SER A 715 17.35 -8.05 25.52
C SER A 715 18.63 -8.37 24.75
N SER A 716 18.72 -9.51 24.06
CA SER A 716 19.98 -10.00 23.47
C SER A 716 20.48 -9.22 22.25
N HIS A 717 19.65 -8.36 21.64
CA HIS A 717 20.00 -7.61 20.42
C HIS A 717 19.45 -6.17 20.40
N LEU A 718 19.16 -5.58 21.56
CA LEU A 718 18.64 -4.20 21.67
C LEU A 718 19.68 -3.29 22.32
N HIS A 719 20.01 -2.19 21.66
CA HIS A 719 20.97 -1.18 22.10
C HIS A 719 20.28 0.14 22.43
N ILE A 720 20.67 0.77 23.54
CA ILE A 720 20.09 2.01 24.06
C ILE A 720 21.08 3.15 23.81
N TRP A 721 20.60 4.18 23.11
CA TRP A 721 21.28 5.46 22.96
C TRP A 721 20.62 6.49 23.87
N TYR A 722 21.41 7.16 24.68
CA TYR A 722 21.00 8.21 25.62
C TYR A 722 22.10 9.27 25.66
N ASP A 723 21.76 10.51 25.39
CA ASP A 723 22.71 11.61 25.17
C ASP A 723 23.79 11.73 26.27
N TYR A 724 23.45 11.54 27.54
CA TYR A 724 24.37 11.73 28.66
C TYR A 724 25.51 10.71 28.67
N PHE A 725 25.22 9.43 28.44
CA PHE A 725 26.23 8.37 28.46
C PHE A 725 26.74 7.97 27.07
N SER A 726 26.02 8.34 26.01
CA SER A 726 26.44 8.11 24.61
C SER A 726 27.34 9.22 24.06
N ILE A 727 27.44 10.38 24.75
CA ILE A 727 28.24 11.53 24.33
C ILE A 727 29.24 11.91 25.45
N PRO A 728 30.51 12.20 25.13
CA PRO A 728 31.51 12.63 26.13
C PRO A 728 31.07 13.81 27.00
N GLN A 729 31.27 13.72 28.32
CA GLN A 729 30.81 14.73 29.28
C GLN A 729 31.93 15.60 29.87
N SER A 730 33.19 15.13 29.87
CA SER A 730 34.34 15.85 30.47
C SER A 730 34.55 17.27 29.89
N ARG A 731 35.10 18.18 30.71
CA ARG A 731 35.46 19.56 30.31
C ARG A 731 36.72 19.65 29.45
N ASP A 732 37.43 18.54 29.26
CA ASP A 732 38.67 18.52 28.48
C ASP A 732 38.44 18.89 27.01
N ARG A 733 39.45 19.51 26.38
CA ARG A 733 39.36 20.01 25.00
C ARG A 733 38.94 18.92 24.00
N ARG A 734 39.43 17.68 24.19
CA ARG A 734 39.08 16.52 23.34
C ARG A 734 37.62 16.10 23.52
N ALA A 735 37.13 16.04 24.75
CA ALA A 735 35.74 15.70 25.06
C ALA A 735 34.77 16.80 24.58
N SER A 736 35.15 18.08 24.72
CA SER A 736 34.40 19.21 24.17
C SER A 736 34.26 19.14 22.65
N GLN A 737 35.35 18.87 21.93
CA GLN A 737 35.33 18.69 20.47
C GLN A 737 34.53 17.44 20.04
N GLY A 738 34.67 16.34 20.79
CA GLY A 738 33.89 15.12 20.57
C GLY A 738 32.39 15.36 20.72
N ARG A 739 31.97 16.05 21.80
CA ARG A 739 30.57 16.42 22.05
C ARG A 739 29.98 17.32 20.97
N GLN A 740 30.74 18.31 20.48
CA GLN A 740 30.27 19.16 19.38
C GLN A 740 30.03 18.35 18.09
N THR A 741 30.93 17.42 17.78
CA THR A 741 30.79 16.52 16.61
C THR A 741 29.63 15.53 16.80
N ALA A 742 29.41 15.06 18.03
CA ALA A 742 28.31 14.17 18.37
C ALA A 742 26.94 14.84 18.24
N ILE A 743 26.80 16.09 18.68
CA ILE A 743 25.57 16.87 18.54
C ILE A 743 25.21 17.06 17.06
N GLN A 744 26.20 17.36 16.21
CA GLN A 744 25.99 17.46 14.76
C GLN A 744 25.58 16.13 14.11
N SER A 745 25.90 15.02 14.75
CA SER A 745 25.60 13.66 14.27
C SER A 745 24.26 13.11 14.78
N ILE A 746 23.51 13.85 15.61
CA ILE A 746 22.18 13.44 16.11
C ILE A 746 21.24 12.99 14.99
N PRO A 747 21.11 13.70 13.85
CA PRO A 747 20.24 13.25 12.75
C PRO A 747 20.64 11.88 12.21
N THR A 748 21.95 11.59 12.16
CA THR A 748 22.50 10.30 11.73
C THR A 748 22.17 9.20 12.74
N TYR A 749 22.27 9.46 14.05
CA TYR A 749 21.91 8.48 15.09
C TYR A 749 20.42 8.14 15.03
N VAL A 750 19.57 9.18 14.94
CA VAL A 750 18.11 9.01 14.87
C VAL A 750 17.69 8.23 13.61
N ALA A 751 18.39 8.42 12.49
CA ALA A 751 18.16 7.67 11.26
C ALA A 751 18.57 6.18 11.36
N ARG A 752 19.52 5.83 12.23
CA ARG A 752 19.96 4.44 12.48
C ARG A 752 19.04 3.70 13.47
N CYS A 753 18.38 4.39 14.40
CA CYS A 753 17.51 3.75 15.38
C CYS A 753 16.18 3.23 14.80
N GLU A 754 15.75 2.04 15.26
CA GLU A 754 14.42 1.49 14.93
C GLU A 754 13.34 2.08 15.83
N PHE A 755 13.66 2.29 17.11
CA PHE A 755 12.78 2.85 18.12
C PHE A 755 13.23 4.27 18.49
N PHE A 756 12.30 5.21 18.45
CA PHE A 756 12.45 6.56 19.02
C PHE A 756 11.53 6.64 20.24
N VAL A 757 12.10 6.72 21.43
CA VAL A 757 11.35 6.78 22.68
C VAL A 757 11.32 8.22 23.18
N VAL A 758 10.11 8.72 23.40
CA VAL A 758 9.85 9.96 24.15
C VAL A 758 9.60 9.54 25.60
N LEU A 759 10.60 9.73 26.46
CA LEU A 759 10.53 9.40 27.88
C LEU A 759 10.09 10.63 28.67
N CYS A 760 8.83 10.64 29.12
CA CYS A 760 8.22 11.80 29.76
C CYS A 760 7.29 11.42 30.92
N PRO A 761 7.80 10.74 31.96
CA PRO A 761 7.03 10.51 33.18
C PRO A 761 6.74 11.83 33.91
N ALA A 762 5.61 11.88 34.61
CA ALA A 762 5.22 13.03 35.43
C ALA A 762 6.12 13.13 36.67
N LEU A 763 7.18 13.95 36.58
CA LEU A 763 8.19 14.14 37.65
C LEU A 763 8.43 15.63 37.90
N LYS A 764 8.77 16.00 39.13
CA LYS A 764 9.13 17.38 39.46
C LYS A 764 10.56 17.68 39.07
N HIS A 765 10.79 18.84 38.47
CA HIS A 765 12.14 19.36 38.32
C HIS A 765 12.68 19.75 39.71
N ARG A 766 13.90 19.35 40.04
CA ARG A 766 14.49 19.56 41.37
C ARG A 766 14.67 21.05 41.69
N ASP A 767 15.15 21.81 40.70
CA ASP A 767 15.53 23.20 40.88
C ASP A 767 14.44 24.20 40.43
N GLN A 768 13.39 23.72 39.76
CA GLN A 768 12.33 24.55 39.18
C GLN A 768 10.99 24.08 39.74
N GLN A 769 10.09 25.00 40.09
CA GLN A 769 8.74 24.66 40.58
C GLN A 769 7.80 24.22 39.45
N ARG A 770 8.24 23.27 38.62
CA ARG A 770 7.56 22.80 37.41
C ARG A 770 7.52 21.27 37.37
N THR A 771 6.36 20.72 37.04
CA THR A 771 6.18 19.29 36.74
C THR A 771 6.46 19.04 35.26
N LEU A 772 7.35 18.09 34.97
CA LEU A 772 7.67 17.64 33.62
C LEU A 772 6.62 16.63 33.14
N SER A 773 6.27 16.66 31.86
CA SER A 773 5.28 15.76 31.24
C SER A 773 5.45 15.76 29.73
N HIS A 774 4.66 14.96 29.02
CA HIS A 774 4.66 14.97 27.55
C HIS A 774 4.36 16.37 26.96
N ALA A 775 3.57 17.19 27.65
CA ALA A 775 3.28 18.55 27.22
C ALA A 775 4.53 19.44 27.29
N THR A 776 5.23 19.42 28.43
CA THR A 776 6.43 20.25 28.63
C THR A 776 7.63 19.76 27.82
N TRP A 777 7.74 18.44 27.57
CA TRP A 777 8.69 17.90 26.59
C TRP A 777 8.48 18.52 25.20
N GLY A 778 7.21 18.65 24.80
CA GLY A 778 6.83 19.25 23.53
C GLY A 778 7.09 20.76 23.44
N GLU A 779 7.41 21.45 24.52
CA GLU A 779 7.76 22.88 24.51
C GLU A 779 9.26 23.12 24.29
N ARG A 780 10.12 22.13 24.53
CA ARG A 780 11.58 22.29 24.40
C ARG A 780 12.03 22.26 22.93
N GLY A 781 12.86 23.23 22.55
CA GLY A 781 13.38 23.32 21.18
C GLY A 781 14.25 22.13 20.75
N TRP A 782 15.12 21.64 21.63
CA TRP A 782 15.95 20.45 21.36
C TRP A 782 15.11 19.18 21.16
N CYS A 783 14.13 18.92 22.03
CA CYS A 783 13.23 17.77 21.89
C CYS A 783 12.40 17.81 20.59
N ARG A 784 11.92 19.01 20.21
CA ARG A 784 11.28 19.23 18.91
C ARG A 784 12.23 18.95 17.74
N THR A 785 13.51 19.30 17.89
CA THR A 785 14.55 19.08 16.89
C THR A 785 14.87 17.59 16.69
N GLU A 786 14.99 16.82 17.78
CA GLU A 786 15.18 15.37 17.72
C GLU A 786 13.99 14.67 17.05
N ARG A 787 12.77 15.10 17.36
CA ARG A 787 11.57 14.62 16.68
C ARG A 787 11.59 14.99 15.19
N ALA A 788 11.97 16.22 14.84
CA ALA A 788 12.12 16.66 13.46
C ALA A 788 13.19 15.83 12.71
N ALA A 789 14.28 15.47 13.38
CA ALA A 789 15.29 14.56 12.82
C ALA A 789 14.72 13.19 12.49
N ARG A 790 13.81 12.67 13.33
CA ARG A 790 13.12 11.41 13.04
C ARG A 790 12.20 11.54 11.84
N GLU A 791 11.42 12.62 11.77
CA GLU A 791 10.45 12.89 10.71
C GLU A 791 11.11 13.15 9.35
N LEU A 792 12.26 13.85 9.35
CA LEU A 792 13.04 14.17 8.15
C LEU A 792 14.04 13.07 7.78
N SER A 793 14.17 12.00 8.58
CA SER A 793 15.07 10.89 8.27
C SER A 793 14.70 10.20 6.95
N THR A 794 15.70 9.68 6.24
CA THR A 794 15.51 8.92 4.98
C THR A 794 15.08 7.48 5.21
N ARG A 795 15.14 6.97 6.46
CA ARG A 795 14.76 5.60 6.81
C ARG A 795 13.28 5.33 6.55
N SER A 796 12.99 4.24 5.85
CA SER A 796 11.62 3.74 5.72
C SER A 796 11.21 2.93 6.97
N GLY A 797 10.39 3.51 7.84
CA GLY A 797 9.73 2.80 8.96
C GLY A 797 10.25 3.13 10.37
N GLY A 798 9.98 2.23 11.32
CA GLY A 798 10.27 2.33 12.76
C GLY A 798 9.21 3.05 13.60
N TYR A 799 9.40 3.06 14.92
CA TYR A 799 8.36 3.38 15.88
C TYR A 799 8.72 4.60 16.72
N VAL A 800 7.74 5.48 16.96
CA VAL A 800 7.85 6.54 17.95
C VAL A 800 6.96 6.17 19.14
N ILE A 801 7.56 5.91 20.30
CA ILE A 801 6.89 5.39 21.49
C ILE A 801 6.97 6.45 22.58
N ILE A 802 5.82 6.85 23.13
CA ILE A 802 5.74 7.73 24.30
C ILE A 802 5.63 6.84 25.53
N VAL A 803 6.48 7.09 26.52
CA VAL A 803 6.48 6.41 27.82
C VAL A 803 6.15 7.43 28.91
N GLU A 804 4.91 7.39 29.38
CA GLU A 804 4.41 8.27 30.45
C GLU A 804 4.47 7.58 31.82
N SER A 805 4.42 6.24 31.85
CA SER A 805 4.61 5.44 33.05
C SER A 805 5.07 4.02 32.70
N ALA A 806 5.41 3.22 33.72
CA ALA A 806 5.78 1.81 33.55
C ALA A 806 4.67 0.94 32.93
N ALA A 807 3.40 1.37 32.98
CA ALA A 807 2.26 0.65 32.43
C ALA A 807 1.57 1.37 31.25
N HIS A 808 2.00 2.59 30.90
CA HIS A 808 1.34 3.41 29.88
C HIS A 808 2.33 3.80 28.79
N GLN A 809 2.34 3.00 27.73
CA GLN A 809 3.10 3.25 26.52
C GLN A 809 2.15 3.42 25.32
N THR A 810 2.37 4.49 24.55
CA THR A 810 1.53 4.82 23.38
C THR A 810 2.37 5.10 22.14
N LEU A 811 1.88 4.72 20.96
CA LEU A 811 2.52 5.09 19.70
C LEU A 811 2.16 6.54 19.33
N LEU A 812 3.19 7.39 19.18
CA LEU A 812 3.03 8.75 18.70
C LEU A 812 2.69 8.76 17.20
N TRP A 813 1.77 9.64 16.82
CA TRP A 813 1.40 9.86 15.44
C TRP A 813 2.27 10.94 14.75
N ALA A 814 2.68 10.67 13.52
CA ALA A 814 3.60 11.51 12.74
C ALA A 814 3.06 12.90 12.35
N GLY A 815 1.74 13.15 12.35
CA GLY A 815 1.21 14.45 11.94
C GLY A 815 1.18 15.53 13.03
N LYS A 816 1.71 15.25 14.24
CA LYS A 816 2.04 16.31 15.22
C LYS A 816 3.14 17.25 14.68
N SER A 817 3.93 16.77 13.72
CA SER A 817 4.95 17.50 12.94
C SER A 817 4.47 18.84 12.37
N MET A 818 3.21 18.94 11.94
CA MET A 818 2.72 20.13 11.21
C MET A 818 2.59 21.40 12.10
N ARG A 819 2.72 21.28 13.43
CA ARG A 819 2.38 22.36 14.36
C ARG A 819 3.55 22.88 15.18
N ASP A 820 4.45 21.99 15.60
CA ASP A 820 5.45 22.29 16.61
C ASP A 820 6.84 22.46 15.98
N ALA A 821 7.09 23.59 15.32
CA ALA A 821 8.38 23.86 14.69
C ALA A 821 9.51 23.91 15.75
N PRO A 822 10.73 23.43 15.43
CA PRO A 822 11.87 23.48 16.37
C PRO A 822 12.17 24.87 16.94
N GLY A 823 12.09 25.91 16.12
CA GLY A 823 12.37 27.29 16.51
C GLY A 823 11.32 27.93 17.41
N GLU A 824 10.11 27.39 17.51
CA GLU A 824 9.11 27.90 18.46
C GLU A 824 9.31 27.36 19.88
N GLY A 825 10.28 26.46 20.09
CA GLY A 825 10.54 25.88 21.41
C GLY A 825 11.28 26.81 22.37
N GLU A 826 11.20 26.47 23.65
CA GLU A 826 11.99 27.05 24.74
C GLU A 826 13.43 26.53 24.67
N PHE A 827 14.40 27.43 24.81
CA PHE A 827 15.83 27.13 24.83
C PHE A 827 16.45 27.65 26.12
N THR A 828 17.30 26.83 26.73
CA THR A 828 18.12 27.25 27.87
C THR A 828 19.18 28.27 27.43
N LEU A 829 19.71 28.11 26.21
CA LEU A 829 20.67 29.02 25.58
C LEU A 829 20.11 29.45 24.23
N ASP A 830 19.76 30.73 24.07
CA ASP A 830 19.21 31.24 22.80
C ASP A 830 20.17 31.08 21.61
N GLY A 831 21.49 31.01 21.87
CA GLY A 831 22.49 30.73 20.84
C GLY A 831 22.33 29.36 20.15
N ASP A 832 21.65 28.40 20.78
CA ASP A 832 21.37 27.07 20.20
C ASP A 832 20.45 27.14 18.99
N ARG A 833 19.62 28.20 18.89
CA ARG A 833 18.72 28.43 17.75
C ARG A 833 19.49 28.49 16.44
N VAL A 834 20.68 29.10 16.43
CA VAL A 834 21.53 29.21 15.23
C VAL A 834 22.06 27.83 14.82
N TRP A 835 22.47 27.01 15.79
CA TRP A 835 22.97 25.66 15.55
C TRP A 835 21.89 24.74 15.01
N ILE A 836 20.71 24.77 15.63
CA ILE A 836 19.53 24.02 15.18
C ILE A 836 19.10 24.49 13.79
N GLY A 837 19.13 25.80 13.51
CA GLY A 837 18.89 26.34 12.18
C GLY A 837 19.74 25.67 11.11
N ARG A 838 21.06 25.58 11.33
CA ARG A 838 21.99 24.90 10.41
C ARG A 838 21.67 23.41 10.26
N MET A 839 21.43 22.73 11.38
CA MET A 839 21.15 21.29 11.39
C MET A 839 19.82 20.96 10.69
N VAL A 840 18.74 21.70 10.97
CA VAL A 840 17.44 21.52 10.34
C VAL A 840 17.51 21.85 8.85
N THR A 841 18.27 22.88 8.46
CA THR A 841 18.53 23.17 7.04
C THR A 841 19.15 21.97 6.35
N GLN A 842 20.20 21.38 6.92
CA GLN A 842 20.84 20.18 6.36
C GLN A 842 19.89 18.99 6.28
N MET A 843 19.05 18.77 7.30
CA MET A 843 18.05 17.70 7.30
C MET A 843 17.00 17.89 6.21
N VAL A 844 16.44 19.09 6.08
CA VAL A 844 15.47 19.44 5.02
C VAL A 844 16.12 19.30 3.65
N TRP A 845 17.34 19.80 3.47
CA TRP A 845 18.11 19.68 2.24
C TRP A 845 18.28 18.20 1.86
N THR A 846 18.82 17.39 2.77
CA THR A 846 19.00 15.94 2.55
C THR A 846 17.69 15.24 2.18
N LYS A 847 16.59 15.61 2.83
CA LYS A 847 15.27 15.03 2.56
C LYS A 847 14.68 15.48 1.22
N LEU A 848 14.87 16.74 0.82
CA LEU A 848 14.48 17.26 -0.49
C LEU A 848 15.24 16.55 -1.60
N PHE A 849 16.56 16.38 -1.44
CA PHE A 849 17.38 15.59 -2.36
C PHE A 849 16.94 14.14 -2.41
N TYR A 850 16.70 13.51 -1.26
CA TYR A 850 16.15 12.16 -1.20
C TYR A 850 14.82 12.03 -1.98
N TYR A 851 13.91 13.01 -1.85
CA TYR A 851 12.66 13.00 -2.62
C TYR A 851 12.88 13.20 -4.12
N LEU A 852 13.81 14.06 -4.52
CA LEU A 852 14.17 14.22 -5.93
C LEU A 852 14.78 12.93 -6.49
N GLU A 853 15.74 12.34 -5.78
CA GLU A 853 16.38 11.06 -6.13
C GLU A 853 15.32 9.97 -6.32
N HIS A 854 14.43 9.78 -5.35
CA HIS A 854 13.40 8.74 -5.42
C HIS A 854 12.18 9.16 -6.26
N SER A 855 12.27 10.29 -6.98
CA SER A 855 11.23 10.84 -7.85
C SER A 855 9.88 11.02 -7.16
N GLN A 856 9.89 11.30 -5.86
CA GLN A 856 8.72 11.62 -5.05
C GLN A 856 8.35 13.10 -5.19
N PHE A 857 8.01 13.53 -6.40
CA PHE A 857 7.87 14.95 -6.72
C PHE A 857 6.74 15.67 -5.98
N HIS A 858 5.66 14.98 -5.59
CA HIS A 858 4.63 15.56 -4.73
C HIS A 858 5.21 15.87 -3.35
N ASN A 859 5.92 14.91 -2.75
CA ASN A 859 6.52 15.06 -1.43
C ASN A 859 7.64 16.09 -1.42
N TYR A 860 8.41 16.17 -2.51
CA TYR A 860 9.36 17.25 -2.77
C TYR A 860 8.67 18.62 -2.79
N ARG A 861 7.65 18.82 -3.64
CA ARG A 861 6.91 20.10 -3.71
C ARG A 861 6.28 20.45 -2.37
N PHE A 862 5.69 19.46 -1.69
CA PHE A 862 5.10 19.66 -0.38
C PHE A 862 6.14 20.18 0.61
N LEU A 863 7.27 19.48 0.79
CA LEU A 863 8.33 19.90 1.71
C LEU A 863 8.99 21.22 1.28
N LEU A 864 9.20 21.44 -0.03
CA LEU A 864 9.76 22.69 -0.56
C LEU A 864 8.85 23.88 -0.25
N ASN A 865 7.53 23.73 -0.25
CA ASN A 865 6.63 24.83 0.05
C ASN A 865 6.21 24.88 1.54
N SER A 866 6.37 23.79 2.30
CA SER A 866 5.98 23.74 3.71
C SER A 866 7.12 23.98 4.71
N HIS A 867 8.39 23.82 4.32
CA HIS A 867 9.51 23.84 5.26
C HIS A 867 9.65 25.16 6.02
N GLY A 868 9.32 26.30 5.40
CA GLY A 868 9.32 27.59 6.09
C GLY A 868 8.35 27.60 7.27
N ALA A 869 7.12 27.10 7.03
CA ALA A 869 6.07 27.02 8.03
C ALA A 869 6.29 25.88 9.05
N GLN A 870 6.85 24.74 8.64
CA GLN A 870 6.94 23.53 9.47
C GLN A 870 8.28 23.37 10.21
N CYS A 871 9.38 23.82 9.59
CA CYS A 871 10.74 23.53 10.06
C CYS A 871 11.48 24.79 10.51
N PHE A 872 11.37 25.89 9.76
CA PHE A 872 12.19 27.10 9.99
C PHE A 872 11.52 28.19 10.81
N ARG A 873 10.21 28.06 11.08
CA ARG A 873 9.48 29.02 11.92
C ARG A 873 10.15 29.19 13.29
N GLY A 874 10.46 30.44 13.64
CA GLY A 874 11.18 30.78 14.87
C GLY A 874 12.70 30.58 14.81
N LEU A 875 13.24 30.26 13.64
CA LEU A 875 14.69 30.21 13.36
C LEU A 875 15.06 31.34 12.39
N ASP A 876 16.27 31.88 12.55
CA ASP A 876 16.84 32.87 11.65
C ASP A 876 17.47 32.17 10.43
N VAL A 877 16.62 31.60 9.58
CA VAL A 877 17.00 30.81 8.42
C VAL A 877 16.09 31.18 7.24
N GLU A 878 16.69 31.53 6.12
CA GLU A 878 15.95 31.77 4.89
C GLU A 878 15.40 30.45 4.31
N PRO A 879 14.17 30.45 3.76
CA PRO A 879 13.64 29.31 3.03
C PRO A 879 14.59 28.83 1.92
N ILE A 880 14.69 27.51 1.75
CA ILE A 880 15.52 26.92 0.72
C ILE A 880 14.92 27.24 -0.65
N ASP A 881 15.72 27.87 -1.50
CA ASP A 881 15.39 28.20 -2.88
C ASP A 881 16.58 27.91 -3.82
N GLY A 882 16.34 27.84 -5.12
CA GLY A 882 17.38 27.63 -6.14
C GLY A 882 17.97 26.22 -6.17
N LEU A 883 17.27 25.23 -5.62
CA LEU A 883 17.73 23.85 -5.53
C LEU A 883 17.78 23.16 -6.89
N VAL A 884 16.90 23.56 -7.82
CA VAL A 884 16.89 23.11 -9.21
C VAL A 884 17.72 24.08 -10.06
N PRO A 885 18.85 23.66 -10.64
CA PRO A 885 19.70 24.51 -11.48
C PRO A 885 19.10 24.69 -12.88
N GLY A 886 19.63 25.65 -13.66
CA GLY A 886 19.26 25.83 -15.07
C GLY A 886 17.99 26.64 -15.32
N PHE A 887 17.61 27.53 -14.39
CA PHE A 887 16.50 28.47 -14.58
C PHE A 887 16.85 29.55 -15.59
N HIS A 888 16.06 29.65 -16.66
CA HIS A 888 16.17 30.67 -17.71
C HIS A 888 14.80 31.32 -17.94
N THR A 889 14.77 32.64 -18.11
CA THR A 889 13.56 33.41 -18.36
C THR A 889 13.84 34.61 -19.26
N GLU A 890 12.90 34.91 -20.15
CA GLU A 890 12.91 36.13 -20.98
C GLU A 890 12.34 37.34 -20.24
N THR A 891 11.71 37.12 -19.08
CA THR A 891 11.08 38.16 -18.26
C THR A 891 12.15 38.90 -17.48
N ASP A 892 12.36 40.18 -17.83
CA ASP A 892 13.29 41.05 -17.10
C ASP A 892 12.73 41.37 -15.70
N PRO A 893 13.44 41.00 -14.61
CA PRO A 893 12.99 41.25 -13.24
C PRO A 893 12.86 42.74 -12.91
N SER A 894 13.51 43.63 -13.66
CA SER A 894 13.36 45.08 -13.50
C SER A 894 12.06 45.64 -14.11
N VAL A 895 11.42 44.88 -15.01
CA VAL A 895 10.21 45.28 -15.75
C VAL A 895 8.96 44.55 -15.22
N ASP A 896 9.01 43.23 -15.05
CA ASP A 896 7.94 42.42 -14.44
C ASP A 896 8.52 41.47 -13.38
N CYS A 897 8.84 42.04 -12.21
CA CYS A 897 9.33 41.29 -11.06
C CYS A 897 8.37 40.18 -10.64
N ASN A 898 7.05 40.42 -10.72
CA ASN A 898 6.04 39.44 -10.33
C ASN A 898 6.00 38.25 -11.30
N GLY A 899 6.11 38.50 -12.61
CA GLY A 899 6.25 37.49 -13.65
C GLY A 899 7.53 36.66 -13.49
N PHE A 900 8.66 37.31 -13.25
CA PHE A 900 9.94 36.64 -13.00
C PHE A 900 9.86 35.69 -11.79
N MET A 901 9.32 36.18 -10.65
CA MET A 901 9.18 35.36 -9.45
C MET A 901 8.21 34.19 -9.63
N LEU A 902 7.16 34.38 -10.43
CA LEU A 902 6.23 33.32 -10.79
C LEU A 902 6.91 32.24 -11.65
N GLU A 903 7.68 32.63 -12.66
CA GLU A 903 8.41 31.67 -13.52
C GLU A 903 9.48 30.90 -12.73
N ARG A 904 10.22 31.59 -11.84
CA ARG A 904 11.18 30.94 -10.94
C ARG A 904 10.49 29.96 -9.99
N PHE A 905 9.36 30.34 -9.41
CA PHE A 905 8.57 29.47 -8.56
C PHE A 905 8.09 28.21 -9.29
N LEU A 906 7.58 28.37 -10.51
CA LEU A 906 7.16 27.26 -11.36
C LEU A 906 8.35 26.34 -11.68
N HIS A 907 9.52 26.91 -12.02
CA HIS A 907 10.74 26.15 -12.30
C HIS A 907 11.21 25.33 -11.10
N GLN A 908 11.34 25.94 -9.91
CA GLN A 908 11.77 25.24 -8.69
C GLN A 908 10.78 24.15 -8.27
N ASN A 909 9.48 24.38 -8.52
CA ASN A 909 8.46 23.35 -8.33
C ASN A 909 8.37 22.35 -9.48
N GLY A 910 9.15 22.50 -10.56
CA GLY A 910 9.02 21.67 -11.76
C GLY A 910 7.61 21.66 -12.35
N LEU A 911 6.92 22.80 -12.31
CA LEU A 911 5.60 23.04 -12.91
C LEU A 911 5.81 23.82 -14.22
N ARG A 912 5.11 23.43 -15.27
CA ARG A 912 5.25 24.01 -16.61
C ARG A 912 4.40 25.28 -16.78
N ASN A 913 3.31 25.41 -16.03
CA ASN A 913 2.42 26.57 -16.12
C ASN A 913 1.52 26.73 -14.88
N ILE A 914 0.82 27.86 -14.83
CA ILE A 914 -0.04 28.29 -13.71
C ILE A 914 -1.32 27.47 -13.50
N PHE A 915 -1.71 26.62 -14.46
CA PHE A 915 -2.91 25.78 -14.38
C PHE A 915 -2.61 24.30 -14.12
N GLU A 916 -1.33 23.93 -14.13
CA GLU A 916 -0.89 22.55 -13.96
C GLU A 916 -1.20 22.05 -12.55
N ARG A 917 -1.69 20.82 -12.47
CA ARG A 917 -1.91 20.13 -11.20
C ARG A 917 -0.89 19.02 -11.07
N ASP A 918 -0.32 18.89 -9.88
CA ASP A 918 0.60 17.80 -9.60
C ASP A 918 -0.13 16.43 -9.53
N SER A 919 0.61 15.34 -9.29
CA SER A 919 0.07 13.99 -9.22
C SER A 919 -0.97 13.79 -8.09
N ALA A 920 -0.92 14.59 -7.02
CA ALA A 920 -1.91 14.65 -5.95
C ALA A 920 -3.07 15.63 -6.26
N GLY A 921 -3.04 16.29 -7.41
CA GLY A 921 -4.11 17.19 -7.86
C GLY A 921 -4.09 18.58 -7.23
N TRP A 922 -2.92 19.02 -6.74
CA TRP A 922 -2.67 20.35 -6.16
C TRP A 922 -2.33 21.36 -7.26
N PRO A 923 -3.06 22.49 -7.35
CA PRO A 923 -2.74 23.57 -8.28
C PRO A 923 -1.63 24.49 -7.72
N PRO A 924 -0.98 25.33 -8.56
CA PRO A 924 0.16 26.15 -8.14
C PRO A 924 -0.23 27.18 -7.06
N ILE A 925 -1.46 27.69 -7.14
CA ILE A 925 -2.03 28.61 -6.13
C ILE A 925 -2.09 28.01 -4.72
N CYS A 926 -2.25 26.68 -4.60
CA CYS A 926 -2.23 26.00 -3.32
C CYS A 926 -0.81 25.91 -2.74
N PHE A 927 0.22 25.71 -3.59
CA PHE A 927 1.62 25.73 -3.16
C PHE A 927 2.09 27.13 -2.79
N ALA A 928 1.72 28.16 -3.57
CA ALA A 928 2.02 29.55 -3.26
C ALA A 928 1.39 30.01 -1.93
N ALA A 929 0.15 29.58 -1.65
CA ALA A 929 -0.51 29.83 -0.36
C ALA A 929 0.17 29.08 0.80
N MET A 930 0.75 27.90 0.56
CA MET A 930 1.50 27.12 1.55
C MET A 930 2.86 27.74 1.88
N SER A 931 3.56 28.26 0.87
CA SER A 931 4.88 28.91 1.04
C SER A 931 4.79 30.35 1.53
N ASN A 932 3.58 30.86 1.78
CA ASN A 932 3.31 32.27 2.10
C ASN A 932 3.90 33.26 1.08
N ASN A 933 4.02 32.85 -0.20
CA ASN A 933 4.62 33.70 -1.22
C ASN A 933 3.55 34.61 -1.84
N VAL A 934 3.33 35.75 -1.18
CA VAL A 934 2.31 36.74 -1.55
C VAL A 934 2.54 37.28 -2.96
N VAL A 935 3.80 37.46 -3.38
CA VAL A 935 4.16 37.96 -4.72
C VAL A 935 3.69 37.00 -5.81
N VAL A 936 4.01 35.71 -5.68
CA VAL A 936 3.56 34.67 -6.61
C VAL A 936 2.04 34.52 -6.55
N LEU A 937 1.45 34.61 -5.34
CA LEU A 937 0.00 34.51 -5.17
C LEU A 937 -0.73 35.65 -5.89
N GLN A 938 -0.24 36.89 -5.76
CA GLN A 938 -0.76 38.06 -6.50
C GLN A 938 -0.59 37.88 -8.01
N ALA A 939 0.60 37.45 -8.47
CA ALA A 939 0.88 37.22 -9.89
C ALA A 939 -0.06 36.18 -10.53
N LEU A 940 -0.46 35.16 -9.76
CA LEU A 940 -1.46 34.16 -10.17
C LEU A 940 -2.88 34.76 -10.25
N LEU A 941 -3.26 35.59 -9.27
CA LEU A 941 -4.58 36.25 -9.24
C LEU A 941 -4.72 37.27 -10.39
N ASP A 942 -3.68 38.04 -10.68
CA ASP A 942 -3.66 39.00 -11.80
C ASP A 942 -3.86 38.30 -13.15
N ARG A 943 -3.36 37.07 -13.28
CA ARG A 943 -3.54 36.19 -14.45
C ARG A 943 -4.88 35.45 -14.45
N LYS A 944 -5.83 35.87 -13.61
CA LYS A 944 -7.21 35.36 -13.51
C LYS A 944 -7.31 33.87 -13.16
N VAL A 945 -6.36 33.33 -12.39
CA VAL A 945 -6.49 31.99 -11.81
C VAL A 945 -7.66 31.99 -10.82
N ASP A 946 -8.54 31.00 -10.92
CA ASP A 946 -9.67 30.86 -9.99
C ASP A 946 -9.17 30.67 -8.54
N ILE A 947 -9.47 31.66 -7.69
CA ILE A 947 -9.08 31.73 -6.28
C ILE A 947 -9.61 30.57 -5.43
N ASN A 948 -10.73 29.97 -5.84
CA ASN A 948 -11.37 28.88 -5.12
C ASN A 948 -10.96 27.50 -5.66
N GLN A 949 -9.96 27.45 -6.53
CA GLN A 949 -9.37 26.17 -6.92
C GLN A 949 -8.94 25.40 -5.69
N ALA A 950 -9.39 24.15 -5.65
CA ALA A 950 -9.16 23.27 -4.53
C ALA A 950 -8.36 22.04 -4.94
N THR A 951 -7.74 21.39 -3.97
CA THR A 951 -7.13 20.07 -4.14
C THR A 951 -8.18 19.07 -4.62
N THR A 952 -7.83 18.15 -5.52
CA THR A 952 -8.82 17.19 -6.07
C THR A 952 -8.80 15.83 -5.39
N LYS A 953 -7.64 15.43 -4.86
CA LYS A 953 -7.42 14.20 -4.09
C LYS A 953 -7.02 14.59 -2.66
N PRO A 954 -7.50 13.94 -1.59
CA PRO A 954 -6.86 13.99 -0.29
C PRO A 954 -5.40 13.55 -0.36
N ALA A 955 -4.58 14.18 0.47
CA ALA A 955 -3.20 13.79 0.68
C ALA A 955 -3.16 12.78 1.84
N VAL A 956 -3.15 11.48 1.51
CA VAL A 956 -3.24 10.37 2.49
C VAL A 956 -2.05 10.34 3.44
N GLU A 957 -0.87 10.75 2.97
CA GLU A 957 0.37 10.74 3.73
C GLU A 957 0.35 11.72 4.91
N ILE A 958 -0.42 12.82 4.77
CA ILE A 958 -0.53 13.92 5.73
C ILE A 958 -1.98 14.16 6.22
N ASN A 959 -2.90 13.24 5.87
CA ASN A 959 -4.31 13.25 6.26
C ASN A 959 -5.09 14.55 5.93
N LEU A 960 -4.79 15.17 4.79
CA LEU A 960 -5.55 16.34 4.33
C LEU A 960 -6.76 15.93 3.49
N PRO A 961 -7.93 16.55 3.69
CA PRO A 961 -9.11 16.27 2.87
C PRO A 961 -8.92 16.69 1.41
N ALA A 962 -9.64 16.04 0.50
CA ALA A 962 -9.86 16.61 -0.84
C ALA A 962 -10.62 17.93 -0.72
N LYS A 963 -10.65 18.69 -1.81
CA LYS A 963 -11.37 19.97 -1.92
C LYS A 963 -10.88 21.02 -0.92
N LEU A 964 -9.62 20.94 -0.50
CA LEU A 964 -9.00 21.98 0.30
C LEU A 964 -8.64 23.17 -0.61
N THR A 965 -9.15 24.35 -0.30
CA THR A 965 -8.87 25.58 -1.07
C THR A 965 -7.53 26.20 -0.67
N ALA A 966 -7.01 27.12 -1.50
CA ALA A 966 -5.85 27.94 -1.12
C ALA A 966 -6.07 28.65 0.23
N LEU A 967 -7.30 29.12 0.50
CA LEU A 967 -7.70 29.72 1.78
C LEU A 967 -7.55 28.73 2.94
N GLY A 968 -8.05 27.50 2.79
CA GLY A 968 -7.91 26.46 3.81
C GLY A 968 -6.45 26.05 4.07
N ILE A 969 -5.62 26.05 3.03
CA ILE A 969 -4.17 25.78 3.14
C ILE A 969 -3.48 26.90 3.93
N ALA A 970 -3.70 28.17 3.58
CA ALA A 970 -3.14 29.30 4.32
C ALA A 970 -3.52 29.25 5.82
N CYS A 971 -4.78 28.88 6.11
CA CYS A 971 -5.24 28.67 7.48
C CYS A 971 -4.49 27.54 8.20
N LEU A 972 -4.32 26.38 7.57
CA LEU A 972 -3.65 25.22 8.13
C LEU A 972 -2.18 25.49 8.48
N PHE A 973 -1.46 26.21 7.62
CA PHE A 973 -0.04 26.49 7.78
C PHE A 973 0.26 27.75 8.59
N ARG A 974 -0.76 28.45 9.10
CA ARG A 974 -0.62 29.71 9.86
C ARG A 974 0.07 30.82 9.05
N ASN A 975 -0.33 30.96 7.77
CA ASN A 975 0.21 31.96 6.85
C ASN A 975 -0.72 33.17 6.79
N ASP A 976 -0.42 34.18 7.59
CA ASP A 976 -1.27 35.35 7.81
C ASP A 976 -1.43 36.19 6.53
N GLU A 977 -0.32 36.48 5.86
CA GLU A 977 -0.28 37.38 4.70
C GLU A 977 -0.99 36.77 3.48
N ALA A 978 -0.75 35.49 3.20
CA ALA A 978 -1.50 34.76 2.18
C ALA A 978 -3.00 34.69 2.49
N LEU A 979 -3.37 34.50 3.77
CA LEU A 979 -4.77 34.48 4.21
C LEU A 979 -5.45 35.83 3.98
N GLU A 980 -4.80 36.93 4.37
CA GLU A 980 -5.33 38.28 4.19
C GLU A 980 -5.51 38.62 2.71
N LEU A 981 -4.52 38.31 1.86
CA LEU A 981 -4.62 38.54 0.42
C LEU A 981 -5.80 37.77 -0.20
N LEU A 982 -5.96 36.48 0.16
CA LEU A 982 -7.07 35.66 -0.35
C LEU A 982 -8.44 36.18 0.10
N LEU A 983 -8.56 36.69 1.33
CA LEU A 983 -9.80 37.30 1.81
C LEU A 983 -10.09 38.64 1.11
N CYS A 984 -9.08 39.48 0.90
CA CYS A 984 -9.19 40.73 0.12
C CYS A 984 -9.65 40.45 -1.33
N ALA A 985 -9.14 39.38 -1.93
CA ALA A 985 -9.55 38.90 -3.26
C ALA A 985 -10.89 38.14 -3.26
N ARG A 986 -11.65 38.19 -2.15
CA ARG A 986 -13.01 37.64 -1.97
C ARG A 986 -13.11 36.11 -2.11
N ALA A 987 -12.12 35.37 -1.61
CA ALA A 987 -12.20 33.91 -1.50
C ALA A 987 -13.44 33.47 -0.69
N HIS A 988 -14.07 32.36 -1.09
CA HIS A 988 -15.26 31.86 -0.42
C HIS A 988 -14.93 31.15 0.90
N VAL A 989 -15.22 31.84 2.01
CA VAL A 989 -14.91 31.41 3.39
C VAL A 989 -15.63 30.11 3.80
N ASN A 990 -16.84 29.88 3.30
CA ASN A 990 -17.69 28.74 3.67
C ASN A 990 -17.63 27.57 2.67
N ASN A 991 -16.62 27.55 1.80
CA ASN A 991 -16.38 26.39 0.93
C ASN A 991 -16.12 25.15 1.77
N LYS A 992 -16.77 24.05 1.39
CA LYS A 992 -16.71 22.78 2.11
C LYS A 992 -15.62 21.89 1.54
N ASP A 993 -14.73 21.45 2.41
CA ASP A 993 -13.74 20.44 2.12
C ASP A 993 -14.38 19.04 1.97
N GLY A 994 -13.55 18.02 1.78
CA GLY A 994 -13.95 16.62 1.63
C GLY A 994 -14.63 16.01 2.87
N PHE A 995 -14.46 16.61 4.05
CA PHE A 995 -15.15 16.22 5.28
C PHE A 995 -16.41 17.06 5.55
N GLY A 996 -16.68 18.08 4.74
CA GLY A 996 -17.78 19.01 4.95
C GLY A 996 -17.43 20.18 5.88
N GLY A 997 -16.16 20.30 6.28
CA GLY A 997 -15.63 21.41 7.06
C GLY A 997 -15.35 22.65 6.21
N ASN A 998 -15.38 23.83 6.82
CA ASN A 998 -15.01 25.10 6.20
C ASN A 998 -13.59 25.54 6.62
N ALA A 999 -13.12 26.69 6.12
CA ALA A 999 -11.78 27.22 6.44
C ALA A 999 -11.52 27.40 7.96
N LEU A 1000 -12.58 27.55 8.77
CA LEU A 1000 -12.46 27.62 10.22
C LEU A 1000 -12.04 26.28 10.83
N HIS A 1001 -12.48 25.15 10.27
CA HIS A 1001 -12.01 23.83 10.69
C HIS A 1001 -10.50 23.70 10.46
N THR A 1002 -10.01 24.14 9.29
CA THR A 1002 -8.58 24.09 8.96
C THR A 1002 -7.74 25.04 9.81
N ALA A 1003 -8.29 26.22 10.16
CA ALA A 1003 -7.65 27.13 11.12
C ALA A 1003 -7.55 26.48 12.52
N CYS A 1004 -8.59 25.75 12.95
CA CYS A 1004 -8.54 24.99 14.19
C CYS A 1004 -7.52 23.84 14.11
N VAL A 1005 -7.39 23.12 13.00
CA VAL A 1005 -6.35 22.07 12.85
C VAL A 1005 -4.94 22.66 12.96
N GLY A 1006 -4.70 23.84 12.37
CA GLY A 1006 -3.40 24.53 12.39
C GLY A 1006 -3.08 25.34 13.67
N ASP A 1007 -3.98 25.36 14.66
CA ASP A 1007 -3.94 26.26 15.84
C ASP A 1007 -3.76 27.75 15.49
N HIS A 1008 -4.43 28.17 14.42
CA HIS A 1008 -4.28 29.50 13.84
C HIS A 1008 -5.27 30.52 14.47
N ALA A 1009 -4.89 31.11 15.61
CA ALA A 1009 -5.74 32.09 16.31
C ALA A 1009 -6.08 33.34 15.48
N ARG A 1010 -5.11 33.95 14.79
CA ARG A 1010 -5.38 35.11 13.92
C ARG A 1010 -6.32 34.75 12.78
N GLY A 1011 -6.14 33.60 12.15
CA GLY A 1011 -7.02 33.07 11.13
C GLY A 1011 -8.44 32.85 11.62
N VAL A 1012 -8.63 32.35 12.85
CA VAL A 1012 -9.95 32.30 13.50
C VAL A 1012 -10.56 33.69 13.59
N ARG A 1013 -9.82 34.71 14.05
CA ARG A 1013 -10.30 36.10 14.08
C ARG A 1013 -10.73 36.56 12.69
N LEU A 1014 -9.84 36.47 11.70
CA LEU A 1014 -10.08 36.99 10.34
C LEU A 1014 -11.27 36.30 9.66
N LEU A 1015 -11.38 34.97 9.79
CA LEU A 1015 -12.49 34.20 9.22
C LEU A 1015 -13.83 34.52 9.90
N CYS A 1016 -13.85 34.73 11.23
CA CYS A 1016 -15.05 35.16 11.94
C CYS A 1016 -15.52 36.55 11.47
N HIS A 1017 -14.60 37.51 11.30
CA HIS A 1017 -14.93 38.82 10.72
C HIS A 1017 -15.45 38.70 9.29
N ALA A 1018 -14.92 37.76 8.52
CA ALA A 1018 -15.38 37.41 7.17
C ALA A 1018 -16.65 36.53 7.15
N ARG A 1019 -17.36 36.41 8.28
CA ARG A 1019 -18.64 35.69 8.44
C ARG A 1019 -18.56 34.18 8.14
N ALA A 1020 -17.48 33.52 8.58
CA ALA A 1020 -17.41 32.06 8.60
C ALA A 1020 -18.51 31.44 9.47
N ASN A 1021 -19.12 30.34 9.03
CA ASN A 1021 -20.09 29.60 9.82
C ASN A 1021 -19.40 28.80 10.94
N VAL A 1022 -19.45 29.34 12.16
CA VAL A 1022 -18.87 28.74 13.37
C VAL A 1022 -19.58 27.46 13.84
N ASN A 1023 -20.79 27.19 13.33
CA ASN A 1023 -21.60 26.01 13.68
C ASN A 1023 -21.64 24.95 12.56
N GLN A 1024 -20.84 25.12 11.49
CA GLN A 1024 -20.77 24.12 10.42
C GLN A 1024 -20.27 22.79 11.00
N GLN A 1025 -20.99 21.70 10.76
CA GLN A 1025 -20.55 20.37 11.17
C GLN A 1025 -19.79 19.70 10.03
N ALA A 1026 -18.57 19.21 10.31
CA ALA A 1026 -17.81 18.29 9.47
C ALA A 1026 -18.06 16.84 9.91
N MET A 1027 -17.97 15.87 9.01
CA MET A 1027 -18.11 14.45 9.34
C MET A 1027 -17.07 14.05 10.41
N PRO A 1028 -17.46 13.39 11.52
CA PRO A 1028 -18.76 12.75 11.81
C PRO A 1028 -19.73 13.56 12.70
N GLY A 1029 -19.82 14.87 12.52
CA GLY A 1029 -20.66 15.79 13.32
C GLY A 1029 -19.89 16.87 14.09
N MET A 1030 -18.58 16.98 13.87
CA MET A 1030 -17.70 17.87 14.64
C MET A 1030 -17.86 19.32 14.21
N SER A 1031 -18.07 20.22 15.18
CA SER A 1031 -17.97 21.66 14.99
C SER A 1031 -16.50 22.11 14.95
N PRO A 1032 -16.20 23.34 14.48
CA PRO A 1032 -14.87 23.93 14.58
C PRO A 1032 -14.31 23.89 16.02
N LEU A 1033 -15.15 24.14 17.03
CA LEU A 1033 -14.76 24.04 18.44
C LEU A 1033 -14.38 22.62 18.83
N MET A 1034 -15.18 21.62 18.44
CA MET A 1034 -14.83 20.22 18.68
C MET A 1034 -13.54 19.82 17.97
N ILE A 1035 -13.26 20.33 16.76
CA ILE A 1035 -11.97 20.12 16.09
C ILE A 1035 -10.82 20.77 16.86
N SER A 1036 -10.99 21.99 17.38
CA SER A 1036 -9.96 22.62 18.20
C SER A 1036 -9.65 21.80 19.47
N CYS A 1037 -10.69 21.20 20.08
CA CYS A 1037 -10.55 20.26 21.19
C CYS A 1037 -9.82 18.97 20.75
N ALA A 1038 -10.24 18.37 19.63
CA ALA A 1038 -9.67 17.11 19.13
C ALA A 1038 -8.21 17.24 18.72
N CYS A 1039 -7.83 18.39 18.17
CA CYS A 1039 -6.46 18.67 17.75
C CYS A 1039 -5.58 19.18 18.91
N ALA A 1040 -6.13 19.60 20.06
CA ALA A 1040 -5.39 20.32 21.10
C ALA A 1040 -4.88 21.71 20.66
N SER A 1041 -5.74 22.47 19.98
CA SER A 1041 -5.42 23.80 19.42
C SER A 1041 -5.77 24.90 20.41
N ARG A 1042 -4.84 25.14 21.35
CA ARG A 1042 -5.02 26.02 22.50
C ARG A 1042 -5.36 27.45 22.10
N HIS A 1043 -4.63 28.02 21.15
CA HIS A 1043 -4.75 29.42 20.79
C HIS A 1043 -6.03 29.66 19.99
N ALA A 1044 -6.30 28.81 18.99
CA ALA A 1044 -7.54 28.86 18.20
C ALA A 1044 -8.80 28.66 19.06
N MET A 1045 -8.75 27.75 20.05
CA MET A 1045 -9.86 27.50 20.96
C MET A 1045 -10.16 28.71 21.85
N LYS A 1046 -9.13 29.29 22.51
CA LYS A 1046 -9.28 30.49 23.33
C LYS A 1046 -9.88 31.65 22.52
N GLU A 1047 -9.36 31.85 21.32
CA GLU A 1047 -9.81 32.92 20.45
C GLU A 1047 -11.28 32.75 20.04
N MET A 1048 -11.68 31.52 19.71
CA MET A 1048 -13.06 31.22 19.31
C MET A 1048 -14.05 31.39 20.46
N LEU A 1049 -13.68 31.00 21.69
CA LEU A 1049 -14.48 31.21 22.89
C LEU A 1049 -14.61 32.69 23.27
N ASN A 1050 -13.53 33.46 23.12
CA ASN A 1050 -13.54 34.91 23.35
C ASN A 1050 -14.47 35.64 22.36
N LEU A 1051 -14.42 35.26 21.08
CA LEU A 1051 -15.26 35.87 20.04
C LEU A 1051 -16.72 35.40 20.10
N ASN A 1052 -16.97 34.19 20.58
CA ASN A 1052 -18.31 33.59 20.61
C ASN A 1052 -18.59 32.92 21.97
N PRO A 1053 -18.87 33.69 23.05
CA PRO A 1053 -19.09 33.13 24.39
C PRO A 1053 -20.30 32.18 24.49
N GLY A 1054 -21.24 32.24 23.55
CA GLY A 1054 -22.45 31.41 23.50
C GLY A 1054 -22.29 30.07 22.78
N LEU A 1055 -21.07 29.67 22.39
CA LEU A 1055 -20.85 28.38 21.74
C LEU A 1055 -21.21 27.21 22.66
N SER A 1056 -21.77 26.15 22.08
CA SER A 1056 -22.08 24.93 22.84
C SER A 1056 -20.79 24.22 23.24
N LEU A 1057 -20.59 24.03 24.54
CA LEU A 1057 -19.48 23.26 25.11
C LEU A 1057 -19.79 21.75 25.24
N ARG A 1058 -20.97 21.33 24.78
CA ARG A 1058 -21.41 19.93 24.85
C ARG A 1058 -20.39 19.02 24.20
N HIS A 1059 -20.06 17.92 24.87
CA HIS A 1059 -19.06 16.92 24.46
C HIS A 1059 -17.61 17.42 24.31
N CYS A 1060 -17.31 18.72 24.50
CA CYS A 1060 -15.97 19.27 24.26
C CYS A 1060 -14.93 18.66 25.21
N LEU A 1061 -15.29 18.43 26.49
CA LEU A 1061 -14.44 17.73 27.45
C LEU A 1061 -14.17 16.28 27.00
N HIS A 1062 -15.19 15.53 26.56
CA HIS A 1062 -15.00 14.14 26.10
C HIS A 1062 -14.14 14.05 24.85
N ILE A 1063 -14.34 14.96 23.89
CA ILE A 1063 -13.56 15.01 22.64
C ILE A 1063 -12.10 15.35 22.93
N THR A 1064 -11.85 16.32 23.82
CA THR A 1064 -10.50 16.68 24.28
C THR A 1064 -9.78 15.48 24.88
N LEU A 1065 -10.47 14.72 25.74
CA LEU A 1065 -9.91 13.56 26.43
C LEU A 1065 -9.75 12.33 25.51
N MET A 1066 -10.48 12.26 24.40
CA MET A 1066 -10.44 11.13 23.47
C MET A 1066 -9.39 11.28 22.36
N PHE A 1067 -9.31 12.46 21.74
CA PHE A 1067 -8.61 12.64 20.46
C PHE A 1067 -7.24 13.31 20.57
N ALA A 1068 -7.05 14.18 21.56
CA ALA A 1068 -5.75 14.81 21.80
C ALA A 1068 -4.75 13.82 22.42
N GLY A 1069 -3.45 14.05 22.18
CA GLY A 1069 -2.35 13.25 22.75
C GLY A 1069 -2.16 13.46 24.26
N GLY A 1070 -3.12 12.95 25.03
CA GLY A 1070 -3.21 13.06 26.49
C GLY A 1070 -3.90 14.37 26.87
N GLY A 1071 -5.09 14.30 27.49
CA GLY A 1071 -5.83 15.46 27.96
C GLY A 1071 -4.94 16.44 28.71
N SER A 1072 -4.51 17.49 28.01
CA SER A 1072 -3.67 18.52 28.59
C SER A 1072 -4.49 19.21 29.68
N ALA A 1073 -3.96 19.20 30.90
CA ALA A 1073 -4.53 19.92 32.04
C ALA A 1073 -4.90 21.36 31.66
N ASP A 1074 -4.08 22.01 30.81
CA ASP A 1074 -4.30 23.35 30.31
C ASP A 1074 -5.53 23.49 29.40
N LEU A 1075 -5.81 22.51 28.52
CA LEU A 1075 -7.00 22.58 27.67
C LEU A 1075 -8.27 22.32 28.47
N VAL A 1076 -8.19 21.38 29.41
CA VAL A 1076 -9.28 21.09 30.35
C VAL A 1076 -9.55 22.33 31.20
N SER A 1077 -8.51 23.00 31.72
CA SER A 1077 -8.67 24.21 32.54
C SER A 1077 -9.28 25.37 31.75
N VAL A 1078 -8.94 25.54 30.46
CA VAL A 1078 -9.58 26.54 29.58
C VAL A 1078 -11.08 26.24 29.40
N LEU A 1079 -11.46 24.98 29.15
CA LEU A 1079 -12.87 24.60 29.01
C LEU A 1079 -13.65 24.75 30.33
N LEU A 1080 -13.02 24.41 31.46
CA LEU A 1080 -13.62 24.60 32.79
C LEU A 1080 -13.79 26.08 33.13
N ALA A 1081 -12.83 26.94 32.79
CA ALA A 1081 -12.94 28.40 32.92
C ALA A 1081 -14.09 28.96 32.04
N ALA A 1082 -14.31 28.35 30.87
CA ALA A 1082 -15.47 28.62 30.01
C ALA A 1082 -16.79 28.02 30.54
N ARG A 1083 -16.80 27.43 31.74
CA ARG A 1083 -17.95 26.79 32.41
C ARG A 1083 -18.45 25.51 31.74
N ALA A 1084 -17.56 24.71 31.14
CA ALA A 1084 -17.90 23.35 30.70
C ALA A 1084 -18.31 22.47 31.89
N ASN A 1085 -19.32 21.61 31.69
CA ASN A 1085 -19.83 20.75 32.76
C ASN A 1085 -18.86 19.59 33.04
N VAL A 1086 -18.15 19.67 34.17
CA VAL A 1086 -17.17 18.66 34.63
C VAL A 1086 -17.76 17.25 34.77
N ASN A 1087 -19.07 17.13 34.97
CA ASN A 1087 -19.79 15.86 35.19
C ASN A 1087 -20.70 15.48 34.01
N GLU A 1088 -20.48 16.04 32.82
CA GLU A 1088 -21.30 15.75 31.64
C GLU A 1088 -21.28 14.25 31.29
N GLN A 1089 -22.44 13.60 31.25
CA GLN A 1089 -22.53 12.20 30.81
C GLN A 1089 -22.62 12.12 29.29
N PHE A 1090 -21.71 11.36 28.68
CA PHE A 1090 -21.63 11.26 27.22
C PHE A 1090 -22.84 10.52 26.63
N ARG A 1091 -23.67 11.25 25.88
CA ARG A 1091 -24.89 10.74 25.23
C ARG A 1091 -24.97 11.20 23.78
N VAL A 1092 -24.78 10.25 22.87
CA VAL A 1092 -24.88 10.47 21.43
C VAL A 1092 -26.35 10.37 21.04
N GLN A 1093 -26.92 11.41 20.43
CA GLN A 1093 -28.28 11.33 19.90
C GLN A 1093 -28.27 10.41 18.66
N ILE A 1094 -29.29 9.56 18.52
CA ILE A 1094 -29.44 8.59 17.41
C ILE A 1094 -29.38 9.26 16.02
N GLN A 1095 -29.58 10.59 15.95
CA GLN A 1095 -29.46 11.41 14.74
C GLN A 1095 -28.03 11.54 14.17
N GLU A 1096 -26.99 11.10 14.89
CA GLU A 1096 -25.60 11.04 14.40
C GLU A 1096 -25.19 9.59 14.08
N PRO A 1097 -25.74 8.98 13.00
CA PRO A 1097 -25.61 7.55 12.72
C PRO A 1097 -24.16 7.09 12.55
N GLY A 1098 -23.26 7.97 12.09
CA GLY A 1098 -21.85 7.65 11.87
C GLY A 1098 -21.10 7.37 13.17
N TRP A 1099 -21.28 8.21 14.19
CA TRP A 1099 -20.62 8.05 15.48
C TRP A 1099 -21.20 6.87 16.27
N TRP A 1100 -22.53 6.76 16.29
CA TRP A 1100 -23.21 5.62 16.92
C TRP A 1100 -22.78 4.29 16.31
N LEU A 1101 -22.70 4.20 14.97
CA LEU A 1101 -22.26 2.99 14.28
C LEU A 1101 -20.80 2.64 14.61
N LEU A 1102 -19.91 3.65 14.60
CA LEU A 1102 -18.50 3.47 14.94
C LEU A 1102 -18.34 2.90 16.36
N MET A 1103 -18.92 3.56 17.36
CA MET A 1103 -18.78 3.14 18.76
C MET A 1103 -19.48 1.81 19.05
N THR A 1104 -20.61 1.53 18.39
CA THR A 1104 -21.28 0.22 18.51
C THR A 1104 -20.42 -0.89 17.92
N ALA A 1105 -19.87 -0.70 16.71
CA ALA A 1105 -19.00 -1.66 16.07
C ALA A 1105 -17.73 -1.92 16.90
N MET A 1106 -17.09 -0.88 17.43
CA MET A 1106 -15.91 -1.00 18.30
C MET A 1106 -16.25 -1.65 19.65
N GLY A 1107 -17.42 -1.33 20.23
CA GLY A 1107 -17.90 -1.96 21.47
C GLY A 1107 -18.18 -3.45 21.30
N VAL A 1108 -18.71 -3.88 20.15
CA VAL A 1108 -18.87 -5.31 19.82
C VAL A 1108 -17.50 -5.97 19.62
N ARG A 1109 -16.61 -5.30 18.88
CA ARG A 1109 -15.24 -5.79 18.63
C ARG A 1109 -14.44 -6.01 19.92
N HIS A 1110 -14.72 -5.24 20.98
CA HIS A 1110 -14.08 -5.41 22.29
C HIS A 1110 -14.11 -6.85 22.81
N ARG A 1111 -15.20 -7.59 22.53
CA ARG A 1111 -15.38 -8.99 22.99
C ARG A 1111 -14.50 -10.01 22.27
N VAL A 1112 -14.07 -9.69 21.04
CA VAL A 1112 -13.33 -10.61 20.17
C VAL A 1112 -11.87 -10.19 20.06
N SER A 1113 -11.61 -8.88 20.11
CA SER A 1113 -10.28 -8.33 19.90
C SER A 1113 -10.16 -7.00 20.66
N PRO A 1114 -9.80 -7.03 21.96
CA PRO A 1114 -9.72 -5.83 22.79
C PRO A 1114 -8.58 -4.90 22.39
N SER A 1115 -8.75 -3.61 22.70
CA SER A 1115 -7.85 -2.46 22.48
C SER A 1115 -8.38 -1.28 23.29
N ARG A 1116 -7.58 -0.23 23.51
CA ARG A 1116 -8.03 0.99 24.22
C ARG A 1116 -9.26 1.62 23.56
N LEU A 1117 -9.31 1.71 22.22
CA LEU A 1117 -10.48 2.25 21.51
C LEU A 1117 -11.72 1.39 21.73
N THR A 1118 -11.59 0.07 21.59
CA THR A 1118 -12.74 -0.82 21.81
C THR A 1118 -13.20 -0.82 23.27
N LEU A 1119 -12.29 -0.64 24.23
CA LEU A 1119 -12.61 -0.56 25.65
C LEU A 1119 -13.34 0.75 25.99
N LEU A 1120 -12.85 1.87 25.47
CA LEU A 1120 -13.54 3.16 25.53
C LEU A 1120 -14.93 3.02 24.90
N ALA A 1121 -15.04 2.48 23.69
CA ALA A 1121 -16.30 2.24 23.00
C ALA A 1121 -17.22 1.26 23.77
N TYR A 1122 -16.67 0.36 24.57
CA TYR A 1122 -17.47 -0.55 25.41
C TYR A 1122 -18.07 0.15 26.65
N HIS A 1123 -17.41 1.20 27.15
CA HIS A 1123 -17.78 1.95 28.36
C HIS A 1123 -18.26 3.39 28.13
N HIS A 1124 -18.25 3.90 26.90
CA HIS A 1124 -18.50 5.32 26.58
C HIS A 1124 -19.88 5.84 26.98
N TYR A 1125 -20.90 4.97 26.99
CA TYR A 1125 -22.29 5.39 27.23
C TYR A 1125 -22.49 5.82 28.69
N ASP A 1126 -22.97 7.04 28.90
CA ASP A 1126 -23.13 7.70 30.21
C ASP A 1126 -21.83 7.89 31.01
N ALA A 1127 -20.66 7.73 30.38
CA ALA A 1127 -19.38 7.98 31.05
C ALA A 1127 -19.11 9.48 31.18
N THR A 1128 -18.52 9.87 32.32
CA THR A 1128 -18.14 11.25 32.64
C THR A 1128 -16.77 11.60 32.03
N PRO A 1129 -16.37 12.89 31.95
CA PRO A 1129 -15.03 13.27 31.54
C PRO A 1129 -13.94 12.57 32.38
N LEU A 1130 -14.14 12.45 33.70
CA LEU A 1130 -13.23 11.70 34.58
C LEU A 1130 -13.06 10.22 34.16
N MET A 1131 -14.12 9.57 33.66
CA MET A 1131 -14.01 8.21 33.14
C MET A 1131 -13.30 8.15 31.79
N PHE A 1132 -13.51 9.16 30.93
CA PHE A 1132 -12.83 9.26 29.63
C PHE A 1132 -11.33 9.48 29.80
N SER A 1133 -10.89 10.31 30.77
CA SER A 1133 -9.47 10.51 31.03
C SER A 1133 -8.78 9.21 31.47
N LEU A 1134 -9.43 8.41 32.29
CA LEU A 1134 -8.94 7.08 32.68
C LEU A 1134 -8.89 6.11 31.49
N LEU A 1135 -9.97 6.02 30.72
CA LEU A 1135 -10.08 5.11 29.56
C LEU A 1135 -9.14 5.48 28.40
N SER A 1136 -8.81 6.77 28.25
CA SER A 1136 -7.84 7.23 27.26
C SER A 1136 -6.39 7.16 27.76
N GLY A 1137 -6.18 7.11 29.08
CA GLY A 1137 -4.86 7.10 29.72
C GLY A 1137 -4.29 8.50 29.98
N SER A 1138 -5.13 9.53 29.99
CA SER A 1138 -4.75 10.94 30.22
C SER A 1138 -4.68 11.25 31.72
N LEU A 1139 -3.61 10.82 32.39
CA LEU A 1139 -3.50 10.92 33.85
C LEU A 1139 -3.44 12.38 34.36
N ASP A 1140 -2.76 13.27 33.63
CA ASP A 1140 -2.63 14.70 33.98
C ASP A 1140 -3.97 15.44 34.07
N SER A 1141 -4.96 15.03 33.26
CA SER A 1141 -6.32 15.59 33.31
C SER A 1141 -7.07 15.20 34.57
N VAL A 1142 -6.73 14.07 35.19
CA VAL A 1142 -7.50 13.54 36.34
C VAL A 1142 -7.38 14.49 37.53
N SER A 1143 -6.17 14.93 37.87
CA SER A 1143 -5.94 15.90 38.95
C SER A 1143 -6.72 17.19 38.71
N THR A 1144 -6.65 17.73 37.49
CA THR A 1144 -7.36 18.97 37.10
C THR A 1144 -8.88 18.82 37.23
N LEU A 1145 -9.45 17.68 36.80
CA LEU A 1145 -10.88 17.41 36.92
C LEU A 1145 -11.30 17.23 38.40
N LEU A 1146 -10.48 16.56 39.21
CA LEU A 1146 -10.73 16.38 40.65
C LEU A 1146 -10.67 17.72 41.40
N SER A 1147 -9.67 18.56 41.13
CA SER A 1147 -9.60 19.93 41.67
C SER A 1147 -10.80 20.78 41.26
N ALA A 1148 -11.37 20.54 40.08
CA ALA A 1148 -12.61 21.15 39.60
C ALA A 1148 -13.90 20.49 40.15
N ARG A 1149 -13.78 19.67 41.20
CA ARG A 1149 -14.89 18.97 41.88
C ARG A 1149 -15.65 17.96 40.99
N ALA A 1150 -14.93 17.22 40.15
CA ALA A 1150 -15.49 16.07 39.44
C ALA A 1150 -16.02 15.02 40.44
N ARG A 1151 -17.24 14.53 40.19
CA ARG A 1151 -17.88 13.52 41.03
C ARG A 1151 -17.35 12.12 40.71
N VAL A 1152 -16.79 11.46 41.72
CA VAL A 1152 -16.27 10.09 41.63
C VAL A 1152 -17.34 9.00 41.75
N ASP A 1153 -18.52 9.36 42.26
CA ASP A 1153 -19.62 8.44 42.59
C ASP A 1153 -20.58 8.16 41.41
N ILE A 1154 -20.48 8.94 40.33
CA ILE A 1154 -21.31 8.75 39.12
C ILE A 1154 -20.97 7.41 38.47
N ARG A 1155 -22.00 6.72 37.98
CA ARG A 1155 -21.87 5.44 37.30
C ARG A 1155 -22.22 5.59 35.82
N ASN A 1156 -21.44 4.93 34.96
CA ASN A 1156 -21.79 4.80 33.54
C ASN A 1156 -22.95 3.80 33.33
N TYR A 1157 -23.36 3.61 32.07
CA TYR A 1157 -24.43 2.67 31.68
C TYR A 1157 -24.20 1.24 32.20
N ARG A 1158 -22.93 0.84 32.39
CA ARG A 1158 -22.53 -0.48 32.90
C ARG A 1158 -22.34 -0.52 34.42
N LYS A 1159 -22.81 0.49 35.14
CA LYS A 1159 -22.73 0.61 36.60
C LYS A 1159 -21.30 0.70 37.16
N LYS A 1160 -20.30 1.08 36.34
CA LYS A 1160 -18.90 1.24 36.75
C LYS A 1160 -18.62 2.67 37.20
N THR A 1161 -17.85 2.83 38.27
CA THR A 1161 -17.34 4.12 38.78
C THR A 1161 -15.97 4.46 38.17
N ALA A 1162 -15.46 5.67 38.43
CA ALA A 1162 -14.09 6.05 38.06
C ALA A 1162 -13.04 5.10 38.68
N SER A 1163 -13.18 4.75 39.96
CA SER A 1163 -12.26 3.80 40.63
C SER A 1163 -12.28 2.39 40.00
N ASP A 1164 -13.43 1.91 39.55
CA ASP A 1164 -13.49 0.61 38.87
C ASP A 1164 -12.73 0.63 37.54
N LEU A 1165 -12.86 1.72 36.77
CA LEU A 1165 -12.15 1.88 35.50
C LEU A 1165 -10.65 2.11 35.72
N ALA A 1166 -10.25 2.82 36.77
CA ALA A 1166 -8.85 3.00 37.14
C ALA A 1166 -8.16 1.66 37.43
N ARG A 1167 -8.82 0.76 38.19
CA ARG A 1167 -8.32 -0.61 38.41
C ARG A 1167 -8.23 -1.41 37.11
N GLN A 1168 -9.26 -1.31 36.26
CA GLN A 1168 -9.28 -2.01 34.97
C GLN A 1168 -8.17 -1.53 34.02
N MET A 1169 -7.75 -0.27 34.15
CA MET A 1169 -6.67 0.32 33.37
C MET A 1169 -5.27 0.12 33.97
N LEU A 1170 -5.17 -0.57 35.12
CA LEU A 1170 -3.92 -0.70 35.87
C LEU A 1170 -3.29 0.66 36.19
N ALA A 1171 -4.14 1.63 36.56
CA ALA A 1171 -3.67 2.95 36.97
C ALA A 1171 -2.84 2.87 38.27
N PRO A 1172 -1.95 3.85 38.53
CA PRO A 1172 -1.19 3.91 39.77
C PRO A 1172 -2.09 3.88 41.02
N SER A 1173 -1.60 3.28 42.12
CA SER A 1173 -2.36 3.08 43.35
C SER A 1173 -2.94 4.38 43.92
N TRP A 1174 -2.17 5.47 43.90
CA TRP A 1174 -2.62 6.80 44.36
C TRP A 1174 -3.83 7.30 43.57
N LEU A 1175 -3.90 7.00 42.27
CA LEU A 1175 -4.99 7.43 41.40
C LEU A 1175 -6.26 6.61 41.66
N ILE A 1176 -6.10 5.31 41.92
CA ILE A 1176 -7.20 4.43 42.32
C ILE A 1176 -7.80 4.93 43.64
N GLU A 1177 -6.94 5.33 44.58
CA GLU A 1177 -7.34 5.89 45.87
C GLU A 1177 -8.04 7.23 45.72
N ALA A 1178 -7.47 8.17 44.96
CA ALA A 1178 -8.08 9.47 44.66
C ALA A 1178 -9.44 9.35 43.95
N CYS A 1179 -9.65 8.29 43.17
CA CYS A 1179 -10.94 7.99 42.54
C CYS A 1179 -11.93 7.23 43.45
N SER A 1180 -11.52 6.90 44.68
CA SER A 1180 -12.30 6.09 45.64
C SER A 1180 -12.76 6.84 46.89
N THR A 1181 -12.09 7.93 47.26
CA THR A 1181 -12.43 8.73 48.45
C THR A 1181 -13.73 9.51 48.26
N LYS A 1182 -14.61 9.46 49.27
CA LYS A 1182 -15.96 10.05 49.25
C LYS A 1182 -16.04 11.44 49.91
N GLY A 1183 -14.92 12.04 50.30
CA GLY A 1183 -14.87 13.29 51.06
C GLY A 1183 -13.72 14.16 50.60
N GLU A 1184 -13.97 15.47 50.65
CA GLU A 1184 -13.14 16.66 50.37
C GLU A 1184 -11.66 16.42 50.03
N PRO A 1185 -11.14 17.01 48.92
CA PRO A 1185 -9.70 17.14 48.76
C PRO A 1185 -9.22 18.15 49.80
N ASP A 1186 -8.58 17.69 50.87
CA ASP A 1186 -7.69 18.55 51.66
C ASP A 1186 -6.62 19.06 50.69
N ALA A 1187 -6.68 20.35 50.38
CA ALA A 1187 -5.68 21.02 49.55
C ALA A 1187 -4.27 20.94 50.19
N GLU A 1188 -4.19 20.65 51.49
CA GLU A 1188 -2.95 20.41 52.23
C GLU A 1188 -2.43 18.97 52.09
N ALA A 1189 -3.28 17.95 51.97
CA ALA A 1189 -2.84 16.55 51.78
C ALA A 1189 -2.27 16.30 50.36
N LEU A 1190 -2.75 17.04 49.35
CA LEU A 1190 -2.17 17.05 48.00
C LEU A 1190 -0.84 17.83 47.92
N ALA A 1191 -0.54 18.70 48.90
CA ALA A 1191 0.73 19.41 49.01
C ALA A 1191 1.75 18.70 49.92
N GLU A 1192 1.30 17.86 50.86
CA GLU A 1192 2.19 17.11 51.76
C GLU A 1192 2.63 15.74 51.21
N SER A 1193 1.89 15.13 50.27
CA SER A 1193 2.36 13.93 49.56
C SER A 1193 3.52 14.19 48.58
N ASP A 1194 3.88 15.47 48.37
CA ASP A 1194 5.11 15.90 47.70
C ASP A 1194 6.39 15.59 48.49
N THR A 1195 6.29 15.01 49.68
CA THR A 1195 7.46 14.68 50.54
C THR A 1195 7.79 13.18 50.67
N PHE A 1196 7.05 12.28 50.01
CA PHE A 1196 7.37 10.84 49.95
C PHE A 1196 7.89 10.42 48.56
N PHE A 1197 8.88 11.16 48.06
CA PHE A 1197 9.83 10.67 47.04
C PHE A 1197 11.25 10.83 47.63
N ILE A 1198 11.73 9.76 48.28
CA ILE A 1198 13.16 9.43 48.45
C ILE A 1198 13.34 8.04 47.87
#